data_AF-A0A542SR66-F1
#
_entry.id   AF-A0A542SR66-F1
#
_cell.length_a   1.000
_cell.length_b   1.000
_cell.length_c   1.000
_cell.angle_alpha   90.00
_cell.angle_beta   90.00
_cell.angle_gamma   90.00
#
_symmetry.space_group_name_H-M   'P 1'
#
loop_
_entity.id
_entity.type
_entity.pdbx_description
1 polymer ?
#
loop_
_entity_poly.entity_id
_entity_poly.type
_entity_poly.pdbx_seq_one_letter_code
_entity_poly.pdbx_strand_id
1 'polypeptide(L)'
;MVGALVAAAPAASAASAASVVKPDAQGQGAYVNGKVGAEPGELSEYCTSAPKQAYQRNGSNGSSQPALIASSAANKPVPTNDWWSSLVFRHWHLEATWTGCDLGQPLYAQPAAYSWHNRGLGMTYTNKVSSAVNFGGLTNFTGQGYQYMSPAWDGHDLYAGVAGSASNKFQEFNGSTLQVEDWTDWTVQTSLTGGSQQIRSIIGHGLPIAWFQAVGGAARIQTTGSTQASGTGTDTLTLAVNGRTYVAWAPYGSTWQGSGSNVFAAESGWYAIAIVPDGASASQVATGWKQYAYSPVTGTRVDYTYDQAAGTLKAHYGVTVSRKAGNGSTDSTVMALYPHQEQYRSDGTVSSNPQTYTSARGAMTVLTGTGFTTSTPFYGVLTEMPGVTTLPGGADHDQLMRYLDMTEDNPTNAGANEDRYGNASYWTGKGLGRAARVAEVADQAGDTVARSKALAKIKSTLTEWFTPSSGSDSDKVFAYSSAYGTLLAYPAGPGGTDQYGTLTRMNDHHFHYAYFIEAAATLARFDPAWAKQYGAMVDLLIRDVASSDRNDSMFPYLRTFDIYAGHSWASGDGGFSTGVNQESSAEAMNLAQAMVLWGEVTGKQSIRDTGIYLYTTEAAAISRYWFNSGGDFPPGTYSKNYASMVWSSGAQYSLWFPDKGAETFYGINMLPVTGGSLYLGYNRQVAARTWNEYQGQQANPKYWHDIMYSYRALSDPADALSKFKAADGNGTFGEDTGGSHAHSFNWIAGLNALGAVDTSVVANYPLAATFTKNGNHNYVVTNASSQAITVTFTNVSTGAVVATVTAPAGTSATSVAGAAPKITGAATGGAGISIPAPPIDPSDPTDPGTPTDPTDPTDPTDPTDPTDPTDPTDPTDPTDPTDPGGDTGGGTTDPGDTGGGTTTPGGGTTTPGDGTTTNPGSDQGTITIKVPAGQVKTTKTARSVRLKKAKIVKGQRSKRTIRVKKAARIKIVLAGTRGVPLTGKIQLKVGKKIIGKAKLKRSKNVAIATVSIKKAKNKYRGKITVRFAGSKAYAPASLATGLRAVAK
;
A
#
# COMPACT_ATOMS: atom_id res chain seq x y z
N MET A 1 -58.45 8.98 -33.45
CA MET A 1 -57.57 9.60 -34.47
C MET A 1 -56.35 10.11 -33.70
N VAL A 2 -55.21 9.41 -33.63
CA VAL A 2 -54.08 9.33 -34.62
C VAL A 2 -53.65 10.74 -35.05
N GLY A 3 -52.41 11.23 -34.96
CA GLY A 3 -51.05 10.83 -34.53
C GLY A 3 -50.25 12.15 -34.33
N ALA A 4 -49.00 12.25 -33.88
CA ALA A 4 -47.82 11.47 -34.26
C ALA A 4 -46.71 11.60 -33.18
N LEU A 5 -46.00 10.50 -32.96
CA LEU A 5 -44.74 10.42 -32.22
C LEU A 5 -43.59 11.03 -33.05
N VAL A 6 -42.78 11.88 -32.43
CA VAL A 6 -41.39 12.10 -32.83
C VAL A 6 -40.52 11.39 -31.79
N ALA A 7 -39.90 10.29 -32.19
CA ALA A 7 -38.96 9.54 -31.37
C ALA A 7 -37.65 10.33 -31.23
N ALA A 8 -37.35 10.79 -30.01
CA ALA A 8 -36.01 11.24 -29.66
C ALA A 8 -35.08 10.03 -29.64
N ALA A 9 -34.05 10.05 -30.50
CA ALA A 9 -33.00 9.04 -30.50
C ALA A 9 -32.23 9.10 -29.17
N PRO A 10 -31.93 7.96 -28.53
CA PRO A 10 -31.06 7.94 -27.37
C PRO A 10 -29.66 8.39 -27.79
N ALA A 11 -29.18 9.49 -27.21
CA ALA A 11 -27.77 9.86 -27.31
C ALA A 11 -26.95 8.75 -26.63
N ALA A 12 -26.33 7.90 -27.45
CA ALA A 12 -25.30 6.99 -27.00
C ALA A 12 -24.18 7.82 -26.37
N SER A 13 -23.93 7.65 -25.07
CA SER A 13 -22.75 8.19 -24.43
C SER A 13 -21.53 7.60 -25.11
N ALA A 14 -20.82 8.39 -25.92
CA ALA A 14 -19.52 8.01 -26.42
C ALA A 14 -18.59 7.88 -25.21
N ALA A 15 -18.30 6.65 -24.79
CA ALA A 15 -17.16 6.40 -23.90
C ALA A 15 -15.93 6.97 -24.61
N SER A 16 -15.29 7.98 -24.02
CA SER A 16 -14.04 8.51 -24.56
C SER A 16 -13.05 7.35 -24.72
N ALA A 17 -12.57 7.13 -25.94
CA ALA A 17 -11.61 6.06 -26.22
C ALA A 17 -10.38 6.22 -25.31
N ALA A 18 -9.92 5.11 -24.74
CA ALA A 18 -8.69 5.06 -23.95
C ALA A 18 -7.55 5.73 -24.72
N SER A 19 -6.93 6.75 -24.11
CA SER A 19 -5.85 7.53 -24.73
C SER A 19 -4.56 7.36 -23.97
N VAL A 20 -3.43 7.26 -24.68
CA VAL A 20 -2.11 7.19 -24.06
C VAL A 20 -1.67 8.60 -23.70
N VAL A 21 -1.35 8.82 -22.42
CA VAL A 21 -0.98 10.13 -21.87
C VAL A 21 0.38 10.03 -21.19
N LYS A 22 1.23 11.04 -21.39
CA LYS A 22 2.50 11.14 -20.69
C LYS A 22 2.34 11.92 -19.38
N PRO A 23 2.89 11.44 -18.25
CA PRO A 23 2.90 12.19 -17.00
C PRO A 23 3.81 13.42 -17.06
N ASP A 24 4.81 13.42 -17.94
CA ASP A 24 5.71 14.54 -18.19
C ASP A 24 5.96 14.75 -19.70
N ALA A 25 6.19 16.00 -20.13
CA ALA A 25 6.41 16.30 -21.54
C ALA A 25 7.77 15.76 -22.06
N GLN A 26 8.75 15.62 -21.16
CA GLN A 26 10.13 15.28 -21.49
C GLN A 26 10.44 13.77 -21.38
N GLY A 27 9.60 12.99 -20.69
CA GLY A 27 9.82 11.57 -20.49
C GLY A 27 9.28 10.69 -21.62
N GLN A 28 9.62 9.41 -21.50
CA GLN A 28 9.19 8.33 -22.39
C GLN A 28 8.09 7.47 -21.78
N GLY A 29 7.88 7.55 -20.46
CA GLY A 29 6.80 6.86 -19.78
C GLY A 29 5.42 7.40 -20.16
N ALA A 30 4.42 6.54 -20.13
CA ALA A 30 3.02 6.90 -20.33
C ALA A 30 2.08 5.97 -19.55
N TYR A 31 0.87 6.45 -19.32
CA TYR A 31 -0.26 5.71 -18.76
C TYR A 31 -1.45 5.78 -19.70
N VAL A 32 -2.47 4.97 -19.45
CA VAL A 32 -3.74 5.04 -20.18
C VAL A 32 -4.70 5.96 -19.44
N ASN A 33 -5.25 6.98 -20.07
CA ASN A 33 -6.34 7.77 -19.52
C ASN A 33 -7.68 7.17 -19.95
N GLY A 34 -8.46 6.69 -18.98
CA GLY A 34 -9.72 5.98 -19.21
C GLY A 34 -9.60 4.46 -19.00
N LYS A 35 -10.68 3.75 -19.33
CA LYS A 35 -10.84 2.31 -19.04
C LYS A 35 -10.03 1.43 -20.00
N VAL A 36 -9.54 0.29 -19.52
CA VAL A 36 -8.85 -0.73 -20.30
C VAL A 36 -9.68 -2.02 -20.30
N GLY A 37 -10.06 -2.50 -21.48
CA GLY A 37 -10.90 -3.68 -21.63
C GLY A 37 -12.30 -3.57 -20.99
N ALA A 38 -12.90 -4.72 -20.70
CA ALA A 38 -14.10 -4.80 -19.87
C ALA A 38 -13.66 -4.81 -18.40
N GLU A 39 -14.12 -3.83 -17.62
CA GLU A 39 -13.98 -3.89 -16.18
C GLU A 39 -14.71 -5.15 -15.67
N PRO A 40 -14.13 -5.88 -14.70
CA PRO A 40 -14.91 -6.78 -13.86
C PRO A 40 -16.15 -5.98 -13.40
N GLY A 41 -17.35 -6.50 -13.68
CA GLY A 41 -18.58 -5.74 -13.46
C GLY A 41 -18.57 -5.11 -12.07
N GLU A 42 -18.97 -3.83 -11.98
CA GLU A 42 -19.17 -3.14 -10.70
C GLU A 42 -19.87 -4.12 -9.75
N LEU A 43 -19.18 -4.50 -8.68
CA LEU A 43 -19.49 -5.72 -7.93
C LEU A 43 -20.96 -5.75 -7.54
N SER A 44 -21.55 -6.94 -7.57
CA SER A 44 -22.92 -7.26 -7.12
C SER A 44 -23.24 -6.89 -5.66
N GLU A 45 -22.27 -6.32 -4.91
CA GLU A 45 -22.43 -5.74 -3.57
C GLU A 45 -22.79 -4.24 -3.60
N TYR A 46 -22.48 -3.56 -4.70
CA TYR A 46 -22.95 -2.22 -5.01
C TYR A 46 -24.33 -2.33 -5.66
N CYS A 47 -25.23 -1.45 -5.26
CA CYS A 47 -26.61 -1.46 -5.73
C CYS A 47 -26.68 -1.14 -7.23
N THR A 48 -26.84 -2.16 -8.07
CA THR A 48 -26.86 -2.05 -9.54
C THR A 48 -28.20 -1.58 -10.12
N SER A 49 -28.99 -0.82 -9.37
CA SER A 49 -30.23 -0.21 -9.87
C SER A 49 -30.14 1.31 -9.94
N ALA A 50 -30.08 1.81 -11.17
CA ALA A 50 -30.34 3.18 -11.58
C ALA A 50 -31.76 3.66 -11.17
N PRO A 51 -32.03 5.00 -11.12
CA PRO A 51 -31.18 6.06 -11.65
C PRO A 51 -30.19 6.60 -10.61
N LYS A 52 -28.90 6.58 -10.96
CA LYS A 52 -28.18 7.74 -11.51
C LYS A 52 -28.24 8.95 -10.58
N GLN A 53 -27.14 9.22 -9.87
CA GLN A 53 -26.49 10.52 -9.95
C GLN A 53 -24.97 10.31 -9.85
N ALA A 54 -24.35 9.89 -10.94
CA ALA A 54 -23.14 10.61 -11.30
C ALA A 54 -23.58 12.07 -11.45
N TYR A 55 -23.30 12.93 -10.48
CA TYR A 55 -23.57 14.35 -10.64
C TYR A 55 -22.62 14.83 -11.74
N GLN A 56 -23.14 15.04 -12.95
CA GLN A 56 -22.44 15.82 -13.94
C GLN A 56 -22.59 17.28 -13.53
N ARG A 57 -21.45 17.97 -13.34
CA ARG A 57 -21.44 19.41 -13.14
C ARG A 57 -22.20 20.07 -14.30
N ASN A 58 -23.17 20.93 -14.01
CA ASN A 58 -23.71 21.88 -14.98
C ASN A 58 -22.54 22.70 -15.53
N GLY A 59 -22.11 22.39 -16.77
CA GLY A 59 -20.96 23.02 -17.42
C GLY A 59 -19.91 22.02 -17.92
N SER A 60 -20.08 21.60 -19.18
CA SER A 60 -19.06 21.20 -20.17
C SER A 60 -17.96 20.16 -19.89
N ASN A 61 -17.74 19.63 -18.69
CA ASN A 61 -16.70 18.60 -18.46
C ASN A 61 -17.27 17.36 -17.76
N GLY A 62 -17.34 16.25 -18.49
CA GLY A 62 -18.02 15.00 -18.13
C GLY A 62 -17.38 14.15 -17.03
N SER A 63 -16.97 14.72 -15.90
CA SER A 63 -16.56 13.96 -14.71
C SER A 63 -17.78 13.49 -13.90
N SER A 64 -17.94 12.17 -13.74
CA SER A 64 -18.91 11.56 -12.83
C SER A 64 -18.36 11.50 -11.41
N GLN A 65 -18.98 12.22 -10.46
CA GLN A 65 -18.65 12.12 -9.03
C GLN A 65 -19.42 10.96 -8.37
N PRO A 66 -18.88 10.32 -7.30
CA PRO A 66 -19.68 9.45 -6.44
C PRO A 66 -20.89 10.24 -5.90
N ALA A 67 -22.08 9.65 -6.00
CA ALA A 67 -23.35 10.31 -5.67
C ALA A 67 -23.48 10.77 -4.19
N LEU A 68 -22.52 10.38 -3.34
CA LEU A 68 -22.47 10.67 -1.91
C LEU A 68 -21.53 11.85 -1.58
N ILE A 69 -20.92 12.51 -2.57
CA ILE A 69 -20.14 13.76 -2.35
C ILE A 69 -21.01 14.97 -2.65
N ALA A 70 -21.09 15.93 -1.73
CA ALA A 70 -21.80 17.18 -1.94
C ALA A 70 -21.09 18.07 -2.96
N SER A 71 -21.82 19.01 -3.58
CA SER A 71 -21.26 19.96 -4.55
C SER A 71 -20.15 20.83 -3.96
N SER A 72 -20.15 21.07 -2.64
CA SER A 72 -19.10 21.79 -1.90
C SER A 72 -17.73 21.12 -1.97
N ALA A 73 -17.69 19.78 -2.13
CA ALA A 73 -16.44 19.01 -2.18
C ALA A 73 -16.18 18.35 -3.56
N ALA A 74 -17.02 18.61 -4.55
CA ALA A 74 -17.00 17.95 -5.86
C ALA A 74 -15.77 18.24 -6.76
N ASN A 75 -14.82 19.06 -6.29
CA ASN A 75 -13.56 19.36 -7.01
C ASN A 75 -12.32 18.68 -6.39
N LYS A 76 -12.47 18.03 -5.23
CA LYS A 76 -11.35 17.42 -4.52
C LYS A 76 -11.27 15.94 -4.91
N PRO A 77 -10.07 15.37 -5.16
CA PRO A 77 -9.93 13.92 -5.22
C PRO A 77 -10.41 13.30 -3.91
N VAL A 78 -11.30 12.32 -4.02
CA VAL A 78 -11.98 11.73 -2.86
C VAL A 78 -11.03 10.73 -2.18
N PRO A 79 -10.78 10.85 -0.86
CA PRO A 79 -10.06 9.85 -0.10
C PRO A 79 -10.76 8.49 -0.16
N THR A 80 -9.94 7.46 -0.25
CA THR A 80 -10.30 6.05 -0.15
C THR A 80 -9.29 5.41 0.79
N ASN A 81 -9.51 4.16 1.21
CA ASN A 81 -8.59 3.50 2.16
C ASN A 81 -8.50 4.25 3.48
N ASP A 82 -9.64 4.71 3.98
CA ASP A 82 -9.75 5.52 5.18
C ASP A 82 -10.91 5.01 6.06
N TRP A 83 -10.89 5.32 7.36
CA TRP A 83 -11.85 4.83 8.34
C TRP A 83 -13.31 5.18 8.03
N TRP A 84 -13.51 6.21 7.20
CA TRP A 84 -14.81 6.71 6.77
C TRP A 84 -15.11 6.47 5.28
N SER A 85 -14.25 5.74 4.55
CA SER A 85 -14.43 5.54 3.09
C SER A 85 -15.80 4.96 2.73
N SER A 86 -16.42 4.15 3.59
CA SER A 86 -17.75 3.60 3.32
C SER A 86 -18.84 4.66 3.10
N LEU A 87 -18.60 5.93 3.45
CA LEU A 87 -19.51 7.05 3.20
C LEU A 87 -19.49 7.55 1.76
N VAL A 88 -18.46 7.25 0.99
CA VAL A 88 -18.34 7.65 -0.42
C VAL A 88 -18.68 6.51 -1.39
N PHE A 89 -18.89 5.31 -0.83
CA PHE A 89 -19.26 4.08 -1.53
C PHE A 89 -20.70 3.66 -1.17
N ARG A 90 -21.43 3.11 -2.15
CA ARG A 90 -22.82 2.66 -1.96
C ARG A 90 -22.87 1.19 -1.55
N HIS A 91 -23.21 0.91 -0.31
CA HIS A 91 -23.39 -0.45 0.19
C HIS A 91 -24.86 -0.77 0.45
N TRP A 92 -25.30 -1.97 0.07
CA TRP A 92 -26.61 -2.48 0.48
C TRP A 92 -26.65 -2.73 1.99
N HIS A 93 -27.78 -2.37 2.59
CA HIS A 93 -28.14 -2.74 3.95
C HIS A 93 -29.51 -3.40 3.96
N LEU A 94 -29.60 -4.53 4.67
CA LEU A 94 -30.80 -5.35 4.78
C LEU A 94 -31.06 -5.65 6.26
N GLU A 95 -32.11 -5.04 6.85
CA GLU A 95 -32.56 -5.38 8.20
C GLU A 95 -34.08 -5.21 8.36
N ALA A 96 -34.67 -5.93 9.33
CA ALA A 96 -36.10 -6.24 9.56
C ALA A 96 -37.20 -5.30 9.00
N THR A 97 -36.99 -3.98 8.97
CA THR A 97 -37.97 -2.99 8.47
C THR A 97 -37.42 -1.97 7.48
N TRP A 98 -36.12 -2.02 7.13
CA TRP A 98 -35.50 -1.09 6.19
C TRP A 98 -34.51 -1.80 5.25
N THR A 99 -34.69 -1.52 3.97
CA THR A 99 -33.75 -1.87 2.91
C THR A 99 -33.37 -0.57 2.22
N GLY A 100 -32.08 -0.25 2.21
CA GLY A 100 -31.60 0.93 1.51
C GLY A 100 -30.12 0.87 1.19
N CYS A 101 -29.67 1.89 0.45
CA CYS A 101 -28.40 1.87 -0.25
C CYS A 101 -27.84 3.29 -0.38
N ASP A 102 -27.19 3.77 0.67
CA ASP A 102 -26.67 5.14 0.78
C ASP A 102 -26.16 5.52 2.17
N LEU A 103 -26.38 4.72 3.22
CA LEU A 103 -26.08 5.12 4.60
C LEU A 103 -24.72 4.61 5.16
N GLY A 104 -23.83 4.10 4.31
CA GLY A 104 -22.47 3.68 4.68
C GLY A 104 -22.39 2.55 5.72
N GLN A 105 -21.19 2.10 6.07
CA GLN A 105 -20.95 1.10 7.12
C GLN A 105 -20.62 1.78 8.46
N PRO A 106 -20.58 1.04 9.59
CA PRO A 106 -20.06 1.55 10.85
C PRO A 106 -18.66 2.17 10.70
N LEU A 107 -18.52 3.41 11.20
CA LEU A 107 -17.31 4.21 11.17
C LEU A 107 -16.67 4.18 12.56
N TYR A 108 -15.44 3.72 12.66
CA TYR A 108 -14.72 3.62 13.93
C TYR A 108 -13.69 4.74 14.00
N ALA A 109 -14.05 5.84 14.66
CA ALA A 109 -13.16 6.98 14.87
C ALA A 109 -12.42 6.90 16.23
N GLN A 110 -12.97 6.19 17.21
CA GLN A 110 -12.45 6.07 18.59
C GLN A 110 -12.23 7.43 19.31
N PRO A 111 -12.78 7.62 20.52
CA PRO A 111 -13.47 6.62 21.34
C PRO A 111 -14.86 6.22 20.83
N ALA A 112 -15.45 7.01 19.93
CA ALA A 112 -16.75 6.72 19.36
C ALA A 112 -16.69 5.79 18.13
N ALA A 113 -17.73 4.98 17.96
CA ALA A 113 -18.13 4.46 16.65
C ALA A 113 -19.47 5.07 16.24
N TYR A 114 -19.64 5.26 14.94
CA TYR A 114 -20.79 5.92 14.33
C TYR A 114 -21.41 5.08 13.23
N SER A 115 -22.70 5.27 12.95
CA SER A 115 -23.34 4.74 11.74
C SER A 115 -24.54 5.61 11.38
N TRP A 116 -24.70 5.95 10.11
CA TRP A 116 -25.85 6.72 9.66
C TRP A 116 -27.10 5.85 9.63
N HIS A 117 -28.21 6.42 10.08
CA HIS A 117 -29.53 5.79 10.08
C HIS A 117 -30.57 6.81 9.60
N ASN A 118 -31.76 6.35 9.22
CA ASN A 118 -32.90 7.24 8.96
C ASN A 118 -33.42 8.01 10.21
N ARG A 119 -32.72 7.92 11.35
CA ARG A 119 -32.95 8.65 12.61
C ARG A 119 -31.89 9.73 12.87
N GLY A 120 -30.94 9.90 11.95
CA GLY A 120 -29.72 10.67 12.16
C GLY A 120 -28.48 9.80 12.39
N LEU A 121 -27.44 10.36 12.99
CA LEU A 121 -26.17 9.67 13.20
C LEU A 121 -26.18 8.91 14.53
N GLY A 122 -26.04 7.59 14.47
CA GLY A 122 -25.82 6.74 15.63
C GLY A 122 -24.43 6.97 16.22
N MET A 123 -24.31 6.93 17.55
CA MET A 123 -23.05 7.11 18.27
C MET A 123 -22.99 6.17 19.47
N THR A 124 -21.87 5.46 19.61
CA THR A 124 -21.60 4.55 20.75
C THR A 124 -20.15 4.63 21.19
N TYR A 125 -19.90 4.71 22.50
CA TYR A 125 -18.57 4.49 23.06
C TYR A 125 -18.21 3.00 23.02
N THR A 126 -17.21 2.64 22.23
CA THR A 126 -16.78 1.24 22.04
C THR A 126 -15.80 0.80 23.14
N ASN A 127 -16.27 0.80 24.40
CA ASN A 127 -15.44 0.46 25.57
C ASN A 127 -15.59 -0.97 26.10
N LYS A 128 -16.48 -1.76 25.49
CA LYS A 128 -16.71 -3.16 25.87
C LYS A 128 -16.01 -4.07 24.88
N VAL A 129 -15.08 -4.86 25.38
CA VAL A 129 -14.42 -5.91 24.61
C VAL A 129 -15.36 -7.11 24.45
N SER A 130 -15.41 -7.68 23.26
CA SER A 130 -15.99 -9.00 23.01
C SER A 130 -14.95 -9.94 22.40
N SER A 131 -15.12 -11.23 22.68
CA SER A 131 -14.24 -12.29 22.21
C SER A 131 -14.58 -12.77 20.79
N ALA A 132 -13.54 -13.21 20.09
CA ALA A 132 -13.45 -13.93 18.82
C ALA A 132 -14.75 -14.18 18.02
N VAL A 133 -15.10 -13.25 17.13
CA VAL A 133 -16.02 -13.47 16.00
C VAL A 133 -15.18 -13.56 14.72
N ASN A 134 -15.54 -14.40 13.76
CA ASN A 134 -14.87 -14.43 12.46
C ASN A 134 -15.19 -13.14 11.66
N PHE A 135 -14.26 -12.18 11.58
CA PHE A 135 -14.51 -10.89 10.90
C PHE A 135 -14.52 -11.10 9.39
N GLY A 136 -15.35 -10.37 8.65
CA GLY A 136 -15.32 -10.37 7.18
C GLY A 136 -15.50 -11.74 6.50
N GLY A 137 -15.96 -12.78 7.22
CA GLY A 137 -16.06 -14.15 6.68
C GLY A 137 -14.71 -14.81 6.38
N LEU A 138 -13.66 -14.47 7.13
CA LEU A 138 -12.29 -14.98 6.91
C LEU A 138 -12.24 -16.51 6.99
N THR A 139 -11.64 -17.13 5.98
CA THR A 139 -11.59 -18.59 5.88
C THR A 139 -10.61 -19.25 6.85
N ASN A 140 -9.65 -18.49 7.42
CA ASN A 140 -8.58 -19.01 8.29
C ASN A 140 -8.54 -18.31 9.64
N PHE A 141 -9.70 -17.93 10.16
CA PHE A 141 -9.82 -17.45 11.52
C PHE A 141 -9.55 -18.58 12.52
N THR A 142 -8.58 -18.39 13.43
CA THR A 142 -8.17 -19.46 14.36
C THR A 142 -8.94 -19.49 15.67
N GLY A 143 -10.05 -18.74 15.78
CA GLY A 143 -10.75 -18.54 17.05
C GLY A 143 -10.03 -17.59 18.00
N GLN A 144 -9.05 -16.82 17.53
CA GLN A 144 -8.35 -15.80 18.31
C GLN A 144 -8.58 -14.44 17.68
N GLY A 145 -9.36 -13.61 18.36
CA GLY A 145 -9.61 -12.22 18.01
C GLY A 145 -10.28 -11.48 19.16
N TYR A 146 -10.18 -10.16 19.14
CA TYR A 146 -10.92 -9.28 20.04
C TYR A 146 -11.45 -8.09 19.27
N GLN A 147 -12.56 -7.55 19.74
CA GLN A 147 -13.14 -6.35 19.14
C GLN A 147 -13.89 -5.52 20.18
N TYR A 148 -13.84 -4.22 19.95
CA TYR A 148 -14.62 -3.21 20.61
C TYR A 148 -15.70 -2.77 19.63
N MET A 149 -16.72 -3.62 19.48
CA MET A 149 -17.70 -3.47 18.42
C MET A 149 -18.64 -2.29 18.66
N SER A 150 -18.96 -1.60 17.56
CA SER A 150 -20.20 -0.87 17.48
C SER A 150 -21.37 -1.86 17.50
N PRO A 151 -22.49 -1.53 18.13
CA PRO A 151 -23.75 -2.23 17.89
C PRO A 151 -24.09 -2.27 16.39
N ALA A 152 -24.96 -3.21 16.01
CA ALA A 152 -25.56 -3.22 14.68
C ALA A 152 -26.33 -1.92 14.41
N TRP A 153 -26.70 -1.69 13.16
CA TRP A 153 -27.17 -0.43 12.59
C TRP A 153 -28.19 0.33 13.46
N ASP A 154 -29.16 -0.36 14.09
CA ASP A 154 -30.22 0.22 14.91
C ASP A 154 -29.96 0.26 16.44
N GLY A 155 -28.84 -0.33 16.88
CA GLY A 155 -28.50 -0.59 18.28
C GLY A 155 -27.53 0.39 18.92
N HIS A 156 -27.18 1.52 18.28
CA HIS A 156 -26.31 2.51 18.89
C HIS A 156 -26.91 3.06 20.19
N ASP A 157 -26.06 3.41 21.17
CA ASP A 157 -26.53 3.94 22.46
C ASP A 157 -27.42 5.17 22.26
N LEU A 158 -27.06 6.05 21.32
CA LEU A 158 -27.87 7.20 20.96
C LEU A 158 -27.81 7.52 19.47
N TYR A 159 -28.82 8.25 19.01
CA TYR A 159 -28.95 8.83 17.67
C TYR A 159 -29.11 10.34 17.81
N ALA A 160 -28.20 11.08 17.17
CA ALA A 160 -28.25 12.52 17.02
C ALA A 160 -28.99 12.87 15.73
N GLY A 161 -30.13 13.53 15.85
CA GLY A 161 -31.06 13.77 14.73
C GLY A 161 -31.76 15.11 14.79
N VAL A 162 -32.87 15.19 14.05
CA VAL A 162 -33.77 16.35 13.97
C VAL A 162 -35.18 15.85 14.21
N ALA A 163 -35.88 16.45 15.16
CA ALA A 163 -37.25 16.05 15.46
C ALA A 163 -38.12 16.12 14.20
N GLY A 164 -38.57 14.94 13.75
CA GLY A 164 -39.39 14.79 12.57
C GLY A 164 -40.87 15.13 12.78
N SER A 165 -41.58 15.37 11.68
CA SER A 165 -43.06 15.35 11.61
C SER A 165 -43.61 13.96 11.24
N ALA A 166 -42.73 12.97 11.04
CA ALA A 166 -43.13 11.62 10.66
C ALA A 166 -43.97 10.99 11.78
N SER A 167 -45.07 10.34 11.42
CA SER A 167 -45.95 9.62 12.35
C SER A 167 -45.23 8.51 13.15
N ASN A 168 -44.00 8.15 12.75
CA ASN A 168 -43.14 7.21 13.44
C ASN A 168 -41.89 7.91 14.02
N LYS A 169 -41.82 8.00 15.35
CA LYS A 169 -40.67 8.53 16.11
C LYS A 169 -39.35 7.76 15.94
N PHE A 170 -39.35 6.64 15.21
CA PHE A 170 -38.18 5.82 14.89
C PHE A 170 -37.73 5.96 13.42
N GLN A 171 -38.34 6.84 12.64
CA GLN A 171 -37.97 7.11 11.25
C GLN A 171 -38.20 8.59 10.94
N GLU A 172 -37.12 9.37 10.88
CA GLU A 172 -37.17 10.83 10.66
C GLU A 172 -36.89 11.19 9.20
N PHE A 173 -35.96 10.46 8.58
CA PHE A 173 -35.40 10.71 7.27
C PHE A 173 -35.87 9.64 6.27
N ASN A 174 -37.11 9.74 5.79
CA ASN A 174 -37.64 8.86 4.74
C ASN A 174 -37.21 9.36 3.34
N GLY A 175 -36.74 8.46 2.46
CA GLY A 175 -36.27 8.81 1.12
C GLY A 175 -35.11 9.83 1.10
N SER A 176 -34.31 9.83 2.15
CA SER A 176 -33.28 10.84 2.40
C SER A 176 -31.97 10.55 1.70
N THR A 177 -31.11 11.56 1.55
CA THR A 177 -29.80 11.44 0.90
C THR A 177 -28.69 11.79 1.88
N LEU A 178 -27.74 10.86 2.07
CA LEU A 178 -26.50 11.12 2.79
C LEU A 178 -25.46 11.70 1.84
N GLN A 179 -24.77 12.74 2.28
CA GLN A 179 -23.65 13.35 1.56
C GLN A 179 -22.48 13.66 2.48
N VAL A 180 -21.26 13.49 1.98
CA VAL A 180 -20.03 14.04 2.54
C VAL A 180 -19.89 15.47 2.03
N GLU A 181 -19.92 16.44 2.96
CA GLU A 181 -19.85 17.87 2.64
C GLU A 181 -18.42 18.39 2.59
N ASP A 182 -17.53 17.85 3.46
CA ASP A 182 -16.10 18.17 3.51
C ASP A 182 -15.33 17.11 4.32
N TRP A 183 -14.00 17.14 4.25
CA TRP A 183 -13.10 16.32 5.05
C TRP A 183 -11.75 17.02 5.22
N THR A 184 -11.03 16.60 6.25
CA THR A 184 -9.65 17.02 6.53
C THR A 184 -8.79 15.77 6.79
N ASP A 185 -7.63 15.89 7.45
CA ASP A 185 -6.72 14.75 7.62
C ASP A 185 -7.29 13.61 8.48
N TRP A 186 -8.15 13.92 9.45
CA TRP A 186 -8.80 12.89 10.28
C TRP A 186 -10.21 13.26 10.75
N THR A 187 -10.86 14.24 10.09
CA THR A 187 -12.29 14.53 10.29
C THR A 187 -13.07 14.44 8.99
N VAL A 188 -14.34 14.08 9.11
CA VAL A 188 -15.31 14.10 8.01
C VAL A 188 -16.55 14.88 8.45
N GLN A 189 -17.04 15.72 7.54
CA GLN A 189 -18.32 16.41 7.68
C GLN A 189 -19.35 15.76 6.75
N THR A 190 -20.49 15.40 7.31
CA THR A 190 -21.57 14.76 6.56
C THR A 190 -22.92 15.41 6.81
N SER A 191 -23.85 15.25 5.87
CA SER A 191 -25.24 15.68 6.02
C SER A 191 -26.21 14.62 5.56
N LEU A 192 -27.28 14.43 6.33
CA LEU A 192 -28.44 13.63 5.92
C LEU A 192 -29.64 14.56 5.77
N THR A 193 -30.24 14.56 4.58
CA THR A 193 -31.32 15.50 4.21
C THR A 193 -32.59 14.75 3.84
N GLY A 194 -33.72 15.14 4.42
CA GLY A 194 -35.05 14.58 4.16
C GLY A 194 -36.12 15.66 4.18
N GLY A 195 -36.73 15.94 3.02
CA GLY A 195 -37.71 17.04 2.89
C GLY A 195 -37.07 18.40 3.23
N SER A 196 -37.69 19.15 4.15
CA SER A 196 -37.15 20.42 4.67
C SER A 196 -36.18 20.26 5.83
N GLN A 197 -35.95 19.02 6.30
CA GLN A 197 -35.12 18.73 7.47
C GLN A 197 -33.74 18.26 7.06
N GLN A 198 -32.73 18.66 7.82
CA GLN A 198 -31.35 18.25 7.60
C GLN A 198 -30.61 18.15 8.93
N ILE A 199 -29.81 17.11 9.09
CA ILE A 199 -28.81 16.97 10.14
C ILE A 199 -27.43 17.01 9.52
N ARG A 200 -26.57 17.92 9.98
CA ARG A 200 -25.12 17.88 9.69
C ARG A 200 -24.36 17.31 10.87
N SER A 201 -23.25 16.64 10.62
CA SER A 201 -22.33 16.15 11.65
C SER A 201 -20.88 16.44 11.30
N ILE A 202 -20.06 16.66 12.33
CA ILE A 202 -18.60 16.73 12.26
C ILE A 202 -18.06 15.72 13.28
N ILE A 203 -17.33 14.74 12.78
CA ILE A 203 -16.76 13.63 13.55
C ILE A 203 -15.33 13.35 13.07
N GLY A 204 -14.50 12.73 13.90
CA GLY A 204 -13.13 12.40 13.52
C GLY A 204 -12.39 11.55 14.53
N HIS A 205 -11.23 11.03 14.11
CA HIS A 205 -10.38 10.24 14.99
C HIS A 205 -9.95 11.03 16.24
N GLY A 206 -9.97 10.35 17.38
CA GLY A 206 -9.49 10.93 18.64
C GLY A 206 -10.30 12.12 19.12
N LEU A 207 -11.52 12.36 18.60
CA LEU A 207 -12.41 13.42 19.07
C LEU A 207 -13.50 12.82 19.95
N PRO A 208 -13.47 13.06 21.28
CA PRO A 208 -14.52 12.57 22.16
C PRO A 208 -15.83 13.35 22.07
N ILE A 209 -15.79 14.52 21.42
CA ILE A 209 -16.95 15.38 21.15
C ILE A 209 -17.31 15.22 19.67
N ALA A 210 -18.59 14.98 19.39
CA ALA A 210 -19.17 15.09 18.06
C ALA A 210 -20.09 16.31 18.01
N TRP A 211 -20.04 17.05 16.91
CA TRP A 211 -20.85 18.25 16.71
C TRP A 211 -21.90 18.02 15.65
N PHE A 212 -23.07 18.62 15.86
CA PHE A 212 -24.24 18.41 15.03
C PHE A 212 -24.96 19.72 14.77
N GLN A 213 -25.59 19.85 13.60
CA GLN A 213 -26.46 20.97 13.28
C GLN A 213 -27.83 20.48 12.84
N ALA A 214 -28.86 20.79 13.63
CA ALA A 214 -30.26 20.56 13.27
C ALA A 214 -30.82 21.72 12.44
N VAL A 215 -31.36 21.43 11.26
CA VAL A 215 -31.95 22.40 10.32
C VAL A 215 -33.37 21.96 9.97
N GLY A 216 -34.30 22.92 9.91
CA GLY A 216 -35.70 22.65 9.54
C GLY A 216 -36.52 21.92 10.61
N GLY A 217 -35.98 21.75 11.81
CA GLY A 217 -36.64 21.13 12.95
C GLY A 217 -35.78 21.21 14.23
N ALA A 218 -36.39 20.84 15.35
CA ALA A 218 -35.75 20.80 16.67
C ALA A 218 -34.56 19.83 16.70
N ALA A 219 -33.45 20.20 17.35
CA ALA A 219 -32.37 19.25 17.65
C ALA A 219 -32.90 18.11 18.52
N ARG A 220 -32.50 16.87 18.23
CA ARG A 220 -33.02 15.70 18.93
C ARG A 220 -31.93 14.69 19.27
N ILE A 221 -32.02 14.13 20.47
CA ILE A 221 -31.26 12.97 20.89
C ILE A 221 -32.25 11.86 21.25
N GLN A 222 -32.08 10.71 20.60
CA GLN A 222 -32.84 9.50 20.92
C GLN A 222 -31.90 8.41 21.43
N THR A 223 -32.14 7.91 22.64
CA THR A 223 -31.33 6.84 23.22
C THR A 223 -31.98 5.47 23.01
N THR A 224 -31.17 4.40 23.01
CA THR A 224 -31.65 3.01 22.94
C THR A 224 -31.31 2.25 24.22
N GLY A 225 -32.26 1.43 24.67
CA GLY A 225 -32.09 0.65 25.91
C GLY A 225 -32.33 1.46 27.19
N SER A 226 -31.74 1.00 28.29
CA SER A 226 -31.92 1.60 29.61
C SER A 226 -31.21 2.95 29.67
N THR A 227 -31.98 4.01 29.90
CA THR A 227 -31.48 5.39 29.93
C THR A 227 -31.83 6.03 31.27
N GLN A 228 -30.83 6.64 31.89
CA GLN A 228 -31.04 7.61 32.96
C GLN A 228 -30.59 8.97 32.44
N ALA A 229 -31.47 9.97 32.57
CA ALA A 229 -31.21 11.33 32.12
C ALA A 229 -31.33 12.30 33.28
N SER A 230 -30.44 13.29 33.32
CA SER A 230 -30.52 14.43 34.24
C SER A 230 -30.16 15.72 33.51
N GLY A 231 -30.69 16.86 33.99
CA GLY A 231 -30.51 18.16 33.34
C GLY A 231 -31.57 18.49 32.28
N THR A 232 -32.69 17.76 32.22
CA THR A 232 -33.87 18.22 31.46
C THR A 232 -34.37 19.56 32.00
N GLY A 233 -34.79 20.46 31.10
CA GLY A 233 -35.10 21.85 31.42
C GLY A 233 -33.87 22.76 31.50
N THR A 234 -32.67 22.25 31.22
CA THR A 234 -31.42 23.02 31.21
C THR A 234 -30.73 22.92 29.84
N ASP A 235 -29.68 23.72 29.62
CA ASP A 235 -28.89 23.68 28.38
C ASP A 235 -27.93 22.48 28.30
N THR A 236 -27.82 21.68 29.37
CA THR A 236 -26.88 20.57 29.47
C THR A 236 -27.61 19.30 29.94
N LEU A 237 -27.46 18.22 29.18
CA LEU A 237 -28.10 16.94 29.43
C LEU A 237 -27.04 15.87 29.71
N THR A 238 -27.13 15.19 30.84
CA THR A 238 -26.31 14.00 31.11
C THR A 238 -27.14 12.76 30.83
N LEU A 239 -26.59 11.84 30.03
CA LEU A 239 -27.24 10.59 29.62
C LEU A 239 -26.38 9.41 30.04
N ALA A 240 -26.89 8.56 30.92
CA ALA A 240 -26.32 7.25 31.17
C ALA A 240 -27.11 6.20 30.39
N VAL A 241 -26.49 5.58 29.38
CA VAL A 241 -27.13 4.64 28.45
C VAL A 241 -26.32 3.35 28.40
N ASN A 242 -26.95 2.20 28.64
CA ASN A 242 -26.32 0.87 28.56
C ASN A 242 -25.00 0.72 29.35
N GLY A 243 -24.85 1.48 30.44
CA GLY A 243 -23.66 1.50 31.29
C GLY A 243 -22.53 2.44 30.83
N ARG A 244 -22.77 3.32 29.85
CA ARG A 244 -21.86 4.39 29.43
C ARG A 244 -22.50 5.75 29.71
N THR A 245 -21.69 6.79 29.81
CA THR A 245 -22.16 8.13 30.13
C THR A 245 -21.75 9.12 29.05
N TYR A 246 -22.72 9.95 28.65
CA TYR A 246 -22.59 11.00 27.67
C TYR A 246 -23.05 12.32 28.28
N VAL A 247 -22.50 13.41 27.77
CA VAL A 247 -22.97 14.76 28.04
C VAL A 247 -23.35 15.40 26.72
N ALA A 248 -24.52 16.04 26.66
CA ALA A 248 -24.95 16.81 25.51
C ALA A 248 -25.22 18.27 25.89
N TRP A 249 -24.80 19.20 25.04
CA TRP A 249 -25.11 20.62 25.19
C TRP A 249 -26.11 21.02 24.11
N ALA A 250 -27.20 21.66 24.52
CA ALA A 250 -28.26 22.13 23.63
C ALA A 250 -27.74 23.24 22.70
N PRO A 251 -28.48 23.57 21.63
CA PRO A 251 -28.26 24.81 20.91
C PRO A 251 -28.16 26.01 21.84
N TYR A 252 -27.25 26.92 21.51
CA TYR A 252 -26.94 28.05 22.39
C TYR A 252 -28.19 28.89 22.67
N GLY A 253 -28.50 29.10 23.95
CA GLY A 253 -29.70 29.81 24.39
C GLY A 253 -30.94 28.92 24.56
N SER A 254 -30.89 27.65 24.16
CA SER A 254 -32.00 26.70 24.23
C SER A 254 -31.82 25.70 25.40
N THR A 255 -32.84 24.89 25.66
CA THR A 255 -32.82 23.87 26.71
C THR A 255 -33.31 22.52 26.18
N TRP A 256 -32.82 21.43 26.77
CA TRP A 256 -33.29 20.07 26.47
C TRP A 256 -34.60 19.78 27.20
N GLN A 257 -35.62 19.37 26.47
CA GLN A 257 -36.92 18.95 26.98
C GLN A 257 -37.12 17.45 26.75
N GLY A 258 -37.66 16.73 27.73
CA GLY A 258 -38.05 15.34 27.57
C GLY A 258 -39.40 15.24 26.87
N SER A 259 -39.47 14.54 25.74
CA SER A 259 -40.72 14.37 24.96
C SER A 259 -41.24 12.93 24.95
N GLY A 260 -40.65 12.07 25.78
CA GLY A 260 -41.01 10.67 25.97
C GLY A 260 -39.88 9.89 26.65
N SER A 261 -40.10 8.62 26.97
CA SER A 261 -39.03 7.73 27.43
C SER A 261 -37.97 7.65 26.34
N ASN A 262 -36.77 8.17 26.59
CA ASN A 262 -35.60 8.14 25.71
C ASN A 262 -35.60 9.13 24.52
N VAL A 263 -36.41 10.19 24.56
CA VAL A 263 -36.38 11.23 23.53
C VAL A 263 -36.23 12.61 24.18
N PHE A 264 -35.21 13.33 23.73
CA PHE A 264 -34.89 14.67 24.20
C PHE A 264 -34.81 15.61 23.01
N ALA A 265 -35.49 16.75 23.10
CA ALA A 265 -35.53 17.74 22.03
C ALA A 265 -35.18 19.13 22.56
N ALA A 266 -34.53 19.93 21.73
CA ALA A 266 -34.27 21.35 21.93
C ALA A 266 -34.64 22.12 20.66
N GLU A 267 -34.39 23.42 20.58
CA GLU A 267 -34.63 24.18 19.35
C GLU A 267 -33.71 23.73 18.20
N SER A 268 -33.92 24.24 16.99
CA SER A 268 -32.98 24.01 15.88
C SER A 268 -31.65 24.71 16.13
N GLY A 269 -30.54 24.17 15.63
CA GLY A 269 -29.23 24.80 15.75
C GLY A 269 -28.08 23.82 16.00
N TRP A 270 -26.93 24.37 16.38
CA TRP A 270 -25.72 23.60 16.68
C TRP A 270 -25.76 23.01 18.09
N TYR A 271 -25.58 21.70 18.21
CA TYR A 271 -25.47 21.00 19.49
C TYR A 271 -24.29 20.04 19.45
N ALA A 272 -23.83 19.59 20.61
CA ALA A 272 -22.70 18.68 20.71
C ALA A 272 -22.96 17.58 21.71
N ILE A 273 -22.34 16.42 21.48
CA ILE A 273 -22.41 15.26 22.35
C ILE A 273 -20.99 14.78 22.64
N ALA A 274 -20.63 14.70 23.91
CA ALA A 274 -19.35 14.18 24.41
C ALA A 274 -19.51 12.83 25.08
N ILE A 275 -18.52 11.96 24.88
CA ILE A 275 -18.33 10.75 25.68
C ILE A 275 -17.61 11.12 26.97
N VAL A 276 -18.10 10.70 28.13
CA VAL A 276 -17.37 10.88 29.40
C VAL A 276 -16.19 9.89 29.46
N PRO A 277 -14.94 10.33 29.72
CA PRO A 277 -13.79 9.44 29.87
C PRO A 277 -13.98 8.37 30.93
N ASP A 278 -13.21 7.27 30.84
CA ASP A 278 -13.28 6.20 31.82
C ASP A 278 -12.93 6.71 33.22
N GLY A 279 -13.82 6.46 34.18
CA GLY A 279 -13.66 6.89 35.57
C GLY A 279 -13.84 8.40 35.83
N ALA A 280 -14.14 9.21 34.81
CA ALA A 280 -14.36 10.65 34.97
C ALA A 280 -15.78 10.99 35.48
N SER A 281 -15.92 12.14 36.14
CA SER A 281 -17.23 12.66 36.55
C SER A 281 -17.94 13.35 35.39
N ALA A 282 -19.18 12.95 35.11
CA ALA A 282 -20.03 13.59 34.10
C ALA A 282 -20.26 15.08 34.39
N SER A 283 -20.38 15.48 35.66
CA SER A 283 -20.56 16.90 36.01
C SER A 283 -19.33 17.75 35.72
N GLN A 284 -18.14 17.16 35.87
CA GLN A 284 -16.87 17.82 35.53
C GLN A 284 -16.74 17.97 34.02
N VAL A 285 -17.08 16.95 33.24
CA VAL A 285 -17.12 17.04 31.77
C VAL A 285 -18.15 18.08 31.32
N ALA A 286 -19.36 18.03 31.86
CA ALA A 286 -20.45 18.95 31.55
C ALA A 286 -20.08 20.42 31.75
N THR A 287 -19.35 20.73 32.82
CA THR A 287 -18.92 22.10 33.12
C THR A 287 -17.63 22.45 32.37
N GLY A 288 -16.60 21.61 32.47
CA GLY A 288 -15.26 21.89 31.98
C GLY A 288 -15.12 21.85 30.45
N TRP A 289 -15.98 21.09 29.77
CA TRP A 289 -15.91 20.95 28.30
C TRP A 289 -16.97 21.77 27.56
N LYS A 290 -17.85 22.49 28.27
CA LYS A 290 -18.90 23.32 27.66
C LYS A 290 -18.35 24.35 26.66
N GLN A 291 -17.15 24.88 26.92
CA GLN A 291 -16.46 25.79 26.00
C GLN A 291 -16.13 25.17 24.63
N TYR A 292 -15.95 23.85 24.56
CA TYR A 292 -15.64 23.13 23.33
C TYR A 292 -16.91 22.72 22.56
N ALA A 293 -18.06 22.69 23.24
CA ALA A 293 -19.33 22.25 22.67
C ALA A 293 -19.81 23.08 21.47
N TYR A 294 -19.43 24.36 21.41
CA TYR A 294 -19.79 25.27 20.32
C TYR A 294 -18.59 25.63 19.43
N SER A 295 -17.54 24.82 19.49
CA SER A 295 -16.27 24.99 18.79
C SER A 295 -15.97 23.76 17.92
N PRO A 296 -16.82 23.43 16.92
CA PRO A 296 -16.63 22.27 16.05
C PRO A 296 -15.29 22.28 15.34
N VAL A 297 -14.61 21.12 15.34
CA VAL A 297 -13.32 20.92 14.67
C VAL A 297 -13.53 20.80 13.16
N THR A 298 -13.45 21.94 12.47
CA THR A 298 -13.62 22.03 11.01
C THR A 298 -12.32 21.90 10.22
N GLY A 299 -11.18 21.89 10.89
CA GLY A 299 -9.87 21.69 10.27
C GLY A 299 -9.03 20.75 11.11
N THR A 300 -8.45 19.73 10.47
CA THR A 300 -7.36 18.95 11.06
C THR A 300 -6.24 18.80 10.05
N ARG A 301 -5.00 18.94 10.53
CA ARG A 301 -3.84 18.93 9.66
C ARG A 301 -2.62 18.39 10.37
N VAL A 302 -1.93 17.43 9.74
CA VAL A 302 -0.57 17.07 10.10
C VAL A 302 0.42 17.88 9.27
N ASP A 303 1.36 18.51 9.97
CA ASP A 303 2.58 19.09 9.41
C ASP A 303 3.76 18.28 9.92
N TYR A 304 4.62 17.80 9.03
CA TYR A 304 5.80 17.06 9.43
C TYR A 304 7.07 17.64 8.84
N THR A 305 8.17 17.44 9.55
CA THR A 305 9.51 17.84 9.12
C THR A 305 10.50 16.78 9.55
N TYR A 306 11.28 16.28 8.60
CA TYR A 306 12.45 15.46 8.91
C TYR A 306 13.63 16.39 9.19
N ASP A 307 14.01 16.50 10.46
CA ASP A 307 15.25 17.13 10.86
C ASP A 307 16.40 16.18 10.53
N GLN A 308 16.93 16.33 9.31
CA GLN A 308 17.97 15.48 8.80
C GLN A 308 19.25 15.56 9.64
N ALA A 309 19.58 16.70 10.25
CA ALA A 309 20.79 16.81 11.08
C ALA A 309 20.61 16.03 12.40
N ALA A 310 19.42 16.08 13.00
CA ALA A 310 19.09 15.37 14.22
C ALA A 310 18.63 13.91 14.00
N GLY A 311 18.48 13.47 12.75
CA GLY A 311 17.96 12.13 12.43
C GLY A 311 16.58 11.86 13.03
N THR A 312 15.73 12.89 13.11
CA THR A 312 14.46 12.85 13.85
C THR A 312 13.33 13.43 13.01
N LEU A 313 12.19 12.76 13.00
CA LEU A 313 10.96 13.27 12.41
C LEU A 313 10.11 13.96 13.48
N LYS A 314 9.68 15.19 13.21
CA LYS A 314 8.67 15.88 14.01
C LYS A 314 7.36 15.93 13.22
N ALA A 315 6.25 15.57 13.85
CA ALA A 315 4.91 15.70 13.26
C ALA A 315 3.97 16.44 14.22
N HIS A 316 3.47 17.58 13.79
CA HIS A 316 2.51 18.41 14.49
C HIS A 316 1.09 18.13 13.98
N TYR A 317 0.24 17.63 14.87
CA TYR A 317 -1.17 17.36 14.63
C TYR A 317 -1.99 18.55 15.10
N GLY A 318 -2.24 19.49 14.19
CA GLY A 318 -3.00 20.71 14.46
C GLY A 318 -4.51 20.53 14.28
N VAL A 319 -5.28 21.22 15.11
CA VAL A 319 -6.74 21.34 14.99
C VAL A 319 -7.15 22.80 14.82
N THR A 320 -8.16 23.03 14.01
CA THR A 320 -8.82 24.33 13.82
C THR A 320 -10.30 24.15 14.04
N VAL A 321 -10.90 25.08 14.78
CA VAL A 321 -12.33 25.05 15.11
C VAL A 321 -13.06 26.23 14.47
N SER A 322 -14.32 26.01 14.11
CA SER A 322 -15.24 27.07 13.68
C SER A 322 -16.20 27.43 14.80
N ARG A 323 -15.97 28.52 15.53
CA ARG A 323 -16.85 28.95 16.63
C ARG A 323 -18.25 29.27 16.10
N LYS A 324 -19.28 28.54 16.55
CA LYS A 324 -20.65 28.67 16.02
C LYS A 324 -21.54 29.57 16.86
N ALA A 325 -21.45 29.50 18.19
CA ALA A 325 -22.26 30.31 19.10
C ALA A 325 -21.69 30.33 20.52
N GLY A 326 -22.13 31.32 21.30
CA GLY A 326 -21.96 31.40 22.74
C GLY A 326 -20.71 32.12 23.25
N ASN A 327 -20.91 32.91 24.31
CA ASN A 327 -19.89 33.78 24.93
C ASN A 327 -18.69 33.03 25.52
N GLY A 328 -18.73 31.69 25.56
CA GLY A 328 -17.65 30.83 26.08
C GLY A 328 -17.06 29.85 25.06
N SER A 329 -17.37 29.96 23.76
CA SER A 329 -16.67 29.17 22.72
C SER A 329 -15.18 29.54 22.68
N THR A 330 -14.32 28.60 22.28
CA THR A 330 -12.86 28.72 22.31
C THR A 330 -12.25 28.24 20.98
N ASP A 331 -10.96 28.49 20.78
CA ASP A 331 -10.23 28.07 19.57
C ASP A 331 -9.53 26.69 19.73
N SER A 332 -9.78 25.99 20.84
CA SER A 332 -9.24 24.68 21.17
C SER A 332 -10.32 23.61 21.30
N THR A 333 -9.91 22.35 21.47
CA THR A 333 -10.82 21.21 21.68
C THR A 333 -10.23 20.20 22.66
N VAL A 334 -10.97 19.11 22.87
CA VAL A 334 -10.49 17.91 23.57
C VAL A 334 -10.16 16.84 22.54
N MET A 335 -9.01 16.22 22.69
CA MET A 335 -8.48 15.13 21.86
C MET A 335 -8.20 13.90 22.74
N ALA A 336 -8.13 12.74 22.13
CA ALA A 336 -7.75 11.47 22.74
C ALA A 336 -6.66 10.80 21.88
N LEU A 337 -5.45 10.74 22.41
CA LEU A 337 -4.27 10.27 21.67
C LEU A 337 -4.14 8.76 21.75
N TYR A 338 -3.86 8.13 20.62
CA TYR A 338 -3.54 6.72 20.58
C TYR A 338 -2.19 6.40 21.26
N PRO A 339 -1.97 5.15 21.71
CA PRO A 339 -0.74 4.77 22.40
C PRO A 339 0.57 5.01 21.64
N HIS A 340 0.54 4.98 20.29
CA HIS A 340 1.72 5.28 19.46
C HIS A 340 2.03 6.79 19.41
N GLN A 341 1.01 7.65 19.45
CA GLN A 341 1.17 9.11 19.51
C GLN A 341 1.72 9.51 20.87
N GLU A 342 1.11 9.00 21.95
CA GLU A 342 1.53 9.32 23.30
C GLU A 342 2.96 8.84 23.59
N GLN A 343 3.38 7.71 23.02
CA GLN A 343 4.74 7.19 23.15
C GLN A 343 5.81 8.17 22.66
N TYR A 344 5.51 9.00 21.65
CA TYR A 344 6.46 9.93 21.04
C TYR A 344 6.06 11.40 21.22
N ARG A 345 5.05 11.70 22.05
CA ARG A 345 4.63 13.08 22.29
C ARG A 345 5.74 13.87 22.96
N SER A 346 6.00 15.07 22.45
CA SER A 346 7.15 15.90 22.83
C SER A 346 6.76 17.25 23.43
N ASP A 347 5.49 17.63 23.37
CA ASP A 347 4.95 18.87 23.94
C ASP A 347 4.29 18.65 25.29
N GLY A 348 5.05 18.86 26.36
CA GLY A 348 4.55 18.92 27.74
C GLY A 348 4.46 17.58 28.48
N THR A 349 4.44 17.65 29.81
CA THR A 349 4.38 16.48 30.70
C THR A 349 2.95 15.94 30.87
N VAL A 350 2.76 14.63 30.72
CA VAL A 350 1.51 13.95 31.13
C VAL A 350 1.31 14.15 32.62
N SER A 351 0.09 14.43 33.06
CA SER A 351 -0.26 14.22 34.47
C SER A 351 0.06 12.78 34.88
N SER A 352 0.51 12.53 36.10
CA SER A 352 0.83 11.17 36.58
C SER A 352 -0.33 10.17 36.53
N ASN A 353 -1.56 10.63 36.33
CA ASN A 353 -2.76 9.81 36.13
C ASN A 353 -3.72 10.50 35.15
N PRO A 354 -3.50 10.40 33.83
CA PRO A 354 -4.33 11.07 32.85
C PRO A 354 -5.72 10.42 32.77
N GLN A 355 -6.72 11.20 32.40
CA GLN A 355 -8.00 10.64 31.95
C GLN A 355 -7.78 9.87 30.65
N THR A 356 -8.46 8.74 30.49
CA THR A 356 -8.30 7.88 29.31
C THR A 356 -9.63 7.38 28.76
N TYR A 357 -9.61 6.96 27.50
CA TYR A 357 -10.64 6.11 26.91
C TYR A 357 -10.07 4.73 26.59
N THR A 358 -10.78 3.68 26.98
CA THR A 358 -10.57 2.32 26.50
C THR A 358 -10.85 2.27 25.00
N SER A 359 -9.95 1.64 24.23
CA SER A 359 -10.12 1.47 22.78
C SER A 359 -9.57 0.14 22.28
N ALA A 360 -9.87 -0.17 21.02
CA ALA A 360 -9.30 -1.29 20.27
C ALA A 360 -7.78 -1.24 20.05
N ARG A 361 -7.13 -0.13 20.42
CA ARG A 361 -5.67 0.08 20.28
C ARG A 361 -4.94 0.15 21.62
N GLY A 362 -5.66 0.04 22.74
CA GLY A 362 -5.17 0.36 24.08
C GLY A 362 -5.82 1.64 24.63
N ALA A 363 -5.39 2.08 25.81
CA ALA A 363 -5.91 3.30 26.42
C ALA A 363 -5.51 4.55 25.61
N MET A 364 -6.46 5.43 25.33
CA MET A 364 -6.24 6.69 24.64
C MET A 364 -6.19 7.84 25.65
N THR A 365 -5.08 8.56 25.69
CA THR A 365 -4.82 9.65 26.67
C THR A 365 -5.58 10.91 26.28
N VAL A 366 -6.34 11.50 27.20
CA VAL A 366 -7.07 12.75 26.97
C VAL A 366 -6.13 13.95 27.04
N LEU A 367 -6.22 14.83 26.03
CA LEU A 367 -5.48 16.08 25.92
C LEU A 367 -6.42 17.22 25.53
N THR A 368 -6.22 18.42 26.07
CA THR A 368 -6.92 19.63 25.63
C THR A 368 -5.96 20.59 24.97
N GLY A 369 -6.33 21.18 23.84
CA GLY A 369 -5.48 22.13 23.14
C GLY A 369 -5.85 22.35 21.68
N THR A 370 -4.96 23.01 20.96
CA THR A 370 -5.06 23.26 19.51
C THR A 370 -4.28 22.26 18.67
N GLY A 371 -3.70 21.24 19.30
CA GLY A 371 -2.93 20.18 18.64
C GLY A 371 -1.93 19.54 19.58
N PHE A 372 -1.11 18.64 19.03
CA PHE A 372 0.03 18.05 19.74
C PHE A 372 1.18 17.72 18.77
N THR A 373 2.37 17.40 19.29
CA THR A 373 3.56 17.13 18.47
C THR A 373 4.25 15.83 18.86
N THR A 374 4.47 14.93 17.90
CA THR A 374 5.32 13.75 18.07
C THR A 374 6.74 14.03 17.57
N SER A 375 7.73 13.44 18.23
CA SER A 375 9.14 13.50 17.84
C SER A 375 9.71 12.07 17.83
N THR A 376 9.85 11.49 16.65
CA THR A 376 10.21 10.08 16.46
C THR A 376 11.60 9.99 15.81
N PRO A 377 12.59 9.36 16.47
CA PRO A 377 13.89 9.10 15.85
C PRO A 377 13.76 8.22 14.60
N PHE A 378 14.51 8.53 13.55
CA PHE A 378 14.60 7.71 12.35
C PHE A 378 15.95 6.98 12.32
N TYR A 379 15.93 5.67 12.59
CA TYR A 379 17.15 4.85 12.65
C TYR A 379 17.64 4.37 11.27
N GLY A 380 17.09 4.95 10.19
CA GLY A 380 17.45 4.73 8.81
C GLY A 380 16.95 3.42 8.20
N VAL A 381 17.05 3.36 6.88
CA VAL A 381 16.80 2.17 6.04
C VAL A 381 18.03 1.87 5.20
N LEU A 382 18.15 0.65 4.66
CA LEU A 382 19.24 0.29 3.76
C LEU A 382 18.70 -0.17 2.41
N THR A 383 19.50 -0.07 1.34
CA THR A 383 19.15 -0.70 0.06
C THR A 383 19.14 -2.23 0.19
N GLU A 384 20.05 -2.78 0.98
CA GLU A 384 20.19 -4.20 1.33
C GLU A 384 21.13 -4.31 2.54
N MET A 385 21.02 -5.38 3.32
CA MET A 385 21.99 -5.66 4.38
C MET A 385 23.40 -5.80 3.80
N PRO A 386 24.42 -5.18 4.41
CA PRO A 386 25.78 -5.26 3.87
C PRO A 386 26.33 -6.68 4.05
N GLY A 387 26.98 -7.17 3.01
CA GLY A 387 27.85 -8.32 3.14
C GLY A 387 29.04 -7.99 4.05
N VAL A 388 29.27 -8.82 5.07
CA VAL A 388 30.47 -8.70 5.94
C VAL A 388 31.34 -9.95 5.81
N THR A 389 30.76 -11.13 6.05
CA THR A 389 31.43 -12.42 5.82
C THR A 389 31.21 -12.94 4.40
N THR A 390 30.23 -12.38 3.68
CA THR A 390 29.86 -12.73 2.30
C THR A 390 30.56 -11.87 1.25
N LEU A 391 31.53 -11.03 1.63
CA LEU A 391 32.36 -10.27 0.69
C LEU A 391 33.38 -11.17 -0.02
N PRO A 392 33.89 -10.76 -1.20
CA PRO A 392 34.81 -11.58 -1.99
C PRO A 392 35.92 -12.28 -1.20
N GLY A 393 35.91 -13.62 -1.27
CA GLY A 393 36.88 -14.49 -0.62
C GLY A 393 36.33 -15.25 0.59
N GLY A 394 36.68 -16.53 0.69
CA GLY A 394 36.29 -17.40 1.80
C GLY A 394 34.99 -18.18 1.55
N ALA A 395 34.64 -19.04 2.52
CA ALA A 395 33.61 -20.05 2.34
C ALA A 395 32.18 -19.50 2.26
N ASP A 396 31.88 -18.43 3.01
CA ASP A 396 30.56 -17.79 2.99
C ASP A 396 30.33 -17.07 1.66
N HIS A 397 31.34 -16.37 1.10
CA HIS A 397 31.26 -15.81 -0.26
C HIS A 397 31.06 -16.89 -1.32
N ASP A 398 31.85 -17.96 -1.29
CA ASP A 398 31.68 -19.10 -2.21
C ASP A 398 30.27 -19.69 -2.14
N GLN A 399 29.66 -19.71 -0.95
CA GLN A 399 28.29 -20.17 -0.74
C GLN A 399 27.27 -19.19 -1.30
N LEU A 400 27.45 -17.88 -1.07
CA LEU A 400 26.59 -16.85 -1.64
C LEU A 400 26.61 -16.88 -3.17
N MET A 401 27.79 -17.01 -3.78
CA MET A 401 27.92 -17.13 -5.24
C MET A 401 27.14 -18.33 -5.80
N ARG A 402 27.10 -19.45 -5.07
CA ARG A 402 26.26 -20.61 -5.46
C ARG A 402 24.77 -20.31 -5.40
N TYR A 403 24.32 -19.48 -4.48
CA TYR A 403 22.91 -19.08 -4.39
C TYR A 403 22.55 -18.07 -5.48
N LEU A 404 23.43 -17.12 -5.79
CA LEU A 404 23.28 -16.19 -6.92
C LEU A 404 23.19 -16.93 -8.26
N ASP A 405 24.01 -17.97 -8.45
CA ASP A 405 23.92 -18.90 -9.59
C ASP A 405 22.51 -19.54 -9.75
N MET A 406 21.73 -19.69 -8.67
CA MET A 406 20.38 -20.26 -8.72
C MET A 406 19.33 -19.27 -9.25
N THR A 407 19.54 -17.98 -9.04
CA THR A 407 18.64 -16.90 -9.46
C THR A 407 19.07 -16.25 -10.76
N GLU A 408 20.34 -16.41 -11.17
CA GLU A 408 20.96 -15.76 -12.33
C GLU A 408 20.11 -15.82 -13.61
N ASP A 409 19.58 -17.01 -13.97
CA ASP A 409 18.83 -17.20 -15.22
C ASP A 409 17.35 -16.76 -15.13
N ASN A 410 16.80 -16.58 -13.93
CA ASN A 410 15.44 -16.08 -13.72
C ASN A 410 15.33 -15.30 -12.39
N PRO A 411 15.77 -14.03 -12.36
CA PRO A 411 15.81 -13.23 -11.14
C PRO A 411 14.41 -12.84 -10.62
N THR A 412 13.38 -12.82 -11.48
CA THR A 412 11.99 -12.50 -11.12
C THR A 412 11.11 -13.75 -10.88
N ASN A 413 11.72 -14.92 -10.67
CA ASN A 413 10.98 -16.18 -10.58
C ASN A 413 10.02 -16.22 -9.38
N ALA A 414 8.74 -15.93 -9.59
CA ALA A 414 7.68 -16.09 -8.58
C ALA A 414 7.09 -17.51 -8.54
N GLY A 415 7.75 -18.48 -9.19
CA GLY A 415 7.43 -19.90 -9.11
C GLY A 415 6.08 -20.27 -9.73
N ALA A 416 5.37 -21.22 -9.12
CA ALA A 416 4.09 -21.72 -9.62
C ALA A 416 2.95 -20.68 -9.56
N ASN A 417 3.14 -19.58 -8.83
CA ASN A 417 2.17 -18.50 -8.73
C ASN A 417 2.20 -17.59 -9.95
N GLU A 418 3.37 -17.37 -10.57
CA GLU A 418 3.49 -16.70 -11.87
C GLU A 418 2.67 -17.43 -12.95
N ASP A 419 2.76 -18.77 -12.98
CA ASP A 419 1.99 -19.62 -13.90
C ASP A 419 0.47 -19.63 -13.60
N ARG A 420 0.06 -19.39 -12.35
CA ARG A 420 -1.33 -19.54 -11.88
C ARG A 420 -2.11 -18.23 -11.89
N TYR A 421 -1.46 -17.15 -11.50
CA TYR A 421 -2.06 -15.83 -11.32
C TYR A 421 -1.61 -14.83 -12.40
N GLY A 422 -0.68 -15.23 -13.28
CA GLY A 422 -0.29 -14.46 -14.45
C GLY A 422 0.55 -13.23 -14.14
N ASN A 423 0.44 -12.22 -15.00
CA ASN A 423 1.18 -10.95 -14.91
C ASN A 423 0.44 -9.90 -14.06
N ALA A 424 -0.37 -10.31 -13.07
CA ALA A 424 -1.04 -9.34 -12.22
C ALA A 424 -0.04 -8.46 -11.46
N SER A 425 -0.45 -7.24 -11.09
CA SER A 425 0.43 -6.25 -10.47
C SER A 425 1.10 -6.78 -9.20
N TYR A 426 0.38 -7.48 -8.32
CA TYR A 426 0.98 -8.07 -7.10
C TYR A 426 2.12 -9.04 -7.41
N TRP A 427 1.89 -10.03 -8.26
CA TRP A 427 2.85 -11.10 -8.55
C TRP A 427 4.02 -10.59 -9.40
N THR A 428 3.76 -9.65 -10.30
CA THR A 428 4.83 -8.93 -11.02
C THR A 428 5.69 -8.13 -10.03
N GLY A 429 5.05 -7.42 -9.10
CA GLY A 429 5.68 -6.70 -8.02
C GLY A 429 6.61 -7.60 -7.19
N LYS A 430 6.12 -8.71 -6.64
CA LYS A 430 6.98 -9.64 -5.87
C LYS A 430 8.20 -10.11 -6.67
N GLY A 431 8.02 -10.38 -7.97
CA GLY A 431 9.13 -10.73 -8.86
C GLY A 431 10.16 -9.59 -9.03
N LEU A 432 9.69 -8.36 -9.17
CA LEU A 432 10.52 -7.14 -9.24
C LEU A 432 11.31 -6.91 -7.94
N GLY A 433 10.65 -6.99 -6.78
CA GLY A 433 11.30 -6.86 -5.47
C GLY A 433 12.40 -7.92 -5.26
N ARG A 434 12.09 -9.18 -5.60
CA ARG A 434 13.08 -10.28 -5.58
C ARG A 434 14.32 -9.95 -6.43
N ALA A 435 14.10 -9.49 -7.66
CA ALA A 435 15.19 -9.13 -8.55
C ALA A 435 16.00 -7.94 -8.03
N ALA A 436 15.36 -6.96 -7.38
CA ALA A 436 16.03 -5.82 -6.78
C ALA A 436 16.99 -6.25 -5.67
N ARG A 437 16.55 -7.10 -4.75
CA ARG A 437 17.43 -7.68 -3.70
C ARG A 437 18.56 -8.51 -4.28
N VAL A 438 18.29 -9.34 -5.28
CA VAL A 438 19.35 -10.12 -5.98
C VAL A 438 20.39 -9.18 -6.63
N ALA A 439 19.97 -8.07 -7.24
CA ALA A 439 20.89 -7.12 -7.84
C ALA A 439 21.81 -6.46 -6.81
N GLU A 440 21.25 -6.01 -5.68
CA GLU A 440 22.00 -5.39 -4.58
C GLU A 440 23.00 -6.37 -3.95
N VAL A 441 22.56 -7.60 -3.62
CA VAL A 441 23.44 -8.64 -3.05
C VAL A 441 24.55 -9.03 -4.03
N ALA A 442 24.23 -9.20 -5.32
CA ALA A 442 25.21 -9.52 -6.35
C ALA A 442 26.26 -8.41 -6.52
N ASP A 443 25.84 -7.14 -6.45
CA ASP A 443 26.74 -5.99 -6.54
C ASP A 443 27.77 -5.97 -5.41
N GLN A 444 27.30 -6.16 -4.16
CA GLN A 444 28.19 -6.21 -2.99
C GLN A 444 29.14 -7.42 -3.02
N ALA A 445 28.68 -8.57 -3.52
CA ALA A 445 29.47 -9.79 -3.62
C ALA A 445 30.44 -9.82 -4.82
N GLY A 446 30.41 -8.81 -5.70
CA GLY A 446 31.22 -8.76 -6.92
C GLY A 446 30.74 -9.65 -8.07
N ASP A 447 29.50 -10.17 -8.01
CA ASP A 447 28.90 -10.94 -9.11
C ASP A 447 28.26 -10.00 -10.15
N THR A 448 29.08 -9.52 -11.07
CA THR A 448 28.61 -8.60 -12.11
C THR A 448 27.61 -9.26 -13.06
N VAL A 449 27.63 -10.59 -13.21
CA VAL A 449 26.75 -11.31 -14.16
C VAL A 449 25.33 -11.41 -13.61
N ALA A 450 25.19 -11.88 -12.37
CA ALA A 450 23.89 -11.95 -11.71
C ALA A 450 23.29 -10.54 -11.56
N ARG A 451 24.10 -9.55 -11.14
CA ARG A 451 23.69 -8.14 -11.06
C ARG A 451 23.13 -7.62 -12.37
N SER A 452 23.90 -7.72 -13.46
CA SER A 452 23.49 -7.19 -14.77
C SER A 452 22.23 -7.87 -15.31
N LYS A 453 22.07 -9.18 -15.10
CA LYS A 453 20.85 -9.88 -15.52
C LYS A 453 19.62 -9.47 -14.71
N ALA A 454 19.78 -9.29 -13.39
CA ALA A 454 18.70 -8.80 -12.52
C ALA A 454 18.27 -7.38 -12.93
N LEU A 455 19.22 -6.45 -13.08
CA LEU A 455 18.95 -5.07 -13.51
C LEU A 455 18.32 -5.01 -14.91
N ALA A 456 18.81 -5.80 -15.86
CA ALA A 456 18.22 -5.87 -17.21
C ALA A 456 16.77 -6.36 -17.18
N LYS A 457 16.47 -7.35 -16.31
CA LYS A 457 15.11 -7.86 -16.16
C LYS A 457 14.20 -6.81 -15.52
N ILE A 458 14.63 -6.15 -14.45
CA ILE A 458 13.91 -5.02 -13.82
C ILE A 458 13.60 -3.95 -14.87
N LYS A 459 14.64 -3.47 -15.58
CA LYS A 459 14.49 -2.44 -16.62
C LYS A 459 13.48 -2.84 -17.67
N SER A 460 13.58 -4.06 -18.21
CA SER A 460 12.67 -4.53 -19.25
C SER A 460 11.21 -4.59 -18.78
N THR A 461 10.98 -5.05 -17.55
CA THR A 461 9.62 -5.21 -17.01
C THR A 461 9.02 -3.87 -16.63
N LEU A 462 9.75 -2.97 -15.94
CA LEU A 462 9.25 -1.63 -15.64
C LEU A 462 8.96 -0.83 -16.92
N THR A 463 9.86 -0.90 -17.90
CA THR A 463 9.67 -0.20 -19.18
C THR A 463 8.45 -0.71 -19.94
N GLU A 464 8.17 -2.01 -19.89
CA GLU A 464 6.95 -2.61 -20.47
C GLU A 464 5.69 -2.03 -19.80
N TRP A 465 5.64 -2.00 -18.46
CA TRP A 465 4.51 -1.45 -17.70
C TRP A 465 4.28 0.05 -17.88
N PHE A 466 5.36 0.80 -18.14
CA PHE A 466 5.34 2.25 -18.31
C PHE A 466 5.23 2.69 -19.77
N THR A 467 5.04 1.76 -20.72
CA THR A 467 4.92 2.08 -22.15
C THR A 467 3.69 1.39 -22.75
N PRO A 468 2.47 1.86 -22.42
CA PRO A 468 1.24 1.28 -22.94
C PRO A 468 1.20 1.36 -24.47
N SER A 469 0.71 0.30 -25.12
CA SER A 469 0.33 0.35 -26.53
C SER A 469 -1.00 1.09 -26.70
N SER A 470 -1.19 1.81 -27.82
CA SER A 470 -2.46 2.45 -28.14
C SER A 470 -3.61 1.44 -28.27
N GLY A 471 -4.76 1.72 -27.63
CA GLY A 471 -5.99 0.92 -27.74
C GLY A 471 -6.44 0.26 -26.43
N SER A 472 -7.68 -0.24 -26.42
CA SER A 472 -8.35 -0.82 -25.25
C SER A 472 -7.88 -2.22 -24.84
N ASP A 473 -7.00 -2.86 -25.62
CA ASP A 473 -6.47 -4.22 -25.39
C ASP A 473 -5.09 -4.20 -24.72
N SER A 474 -4.72 -3.10 -24.06
CA SER A 474 -3.43 -2.94 -23.40
C SER A 474 -3.29 -3.92 -22.22
N ASP A 475 -2.20 -4.68 -22.20
CA ASP A 475 -1.81 -5.61 -21.11
C ASP A 475 -0.56 -5.06 -20.43
N LYS A 476 -0.44 -5.21 -19.11
CA LYS A 476 0.63 -4.60 -18.28
C LYS A 476 0.67 -3.08 -18.40
N VAL A 477 -0.37 -2.40 -17.95
CA VAL A 477 -0.47 -0.95 -18.00
C VAL A 477 -1.04 -0.39 -16.71
N PHE A 478 -0.71 0.86 -16.41
CA PHE A 478 -1.44 1.66 -15.43
C PHE A 478 -2.44 2.54 -16.17
N ALA A 479 -3.69 2.52 -15.73
CA ALA A 479 -4.79 3.28 -16.30
C ALA A 479 -5.39 4.22 -15.25
N TYR A 480 -5.51 5.50 -15.58
CA TYR A 480 -6.09 6.50 -14.70
C TYR A 480 -7.62 6.51 -14.83
N SER A 481 -8.30 6.31 -13.71
CA SER A 481 -9.73 6.49 -13.57
C SER A 481 -10.02 7.85 -12.95
N SER A 482 -10.52 8.80 -13.75
CA SER A 482 -10.92 10.12 -13.26
C SER A 482 -12.18 10.10 -12.40
N ALA A 483 -12.97 9.01 -12.45
CA ALA A 483 -14.16 8.85 -11.61
C ALA A 483 -13.82 8.68 -10.12
N TYR A 484 -12.67 8.07 -9.84
CA TYR A 484 -12.19 7.80 -8.47
C TYR A 484 -10.88 8.54 -8.16
N GLY A 485 -10.29 9.21 -9.16
CA GLY A 485 -8.98 9.86 -9.05
C GLY A 485 -7.89 8.87 -8.66
N THR A 486 -7.74 7.76 -9.39
CA THR A 486 -6.78 6.68 -9.04
C THR A 486 -6.16 5.99 -10.25
N LEU A 487 -4.95 5.45 -10.09
CA LEU A 487 -4.30 4.57 -11.07
C LEU A 487 -4.64 3.11 -10.80
N LEU A 488 -5.20 2.45 -11.81
CA LEU A 488 -5.57 1.05 -11.80
C LEU A 488 -4.59 0.24 -12.65
N ALA A 489 -4.07 -0.85 -12.10
CA ALA A 489 -3.07 -1.68 -12.77
C ALA A 489 -3.70 -2.89 -13.49
N TYR A 490 -3.49 -2.99 -14.81
CA TYR A 490 -3.97 -4.10 -15.65
C TYR A 490 -2.81 -4.97 -16.10
N PRO A 491 -2.96 -6.31 -16.14
CA PRO A 491 -4.16 -7.05 -15.76
C PRO A 491 -4.25 -7.12 -14.22
N ALA A 492 -5.46 -7.03 -13.68
CA ALA A 492 -5.65 -7.20 -12.24
C ALA A 492 -5.62 -8.66 -11.79
N GLY A 493 -5.77 -9.60 -12.72
CA GLY A 493 -5.84 -11.02 -12.43
C GLY A 493 -5.93 -11.87 -13.70
N PRO A 494 -5.80 -13.20 -13.59
CA PRO A 494 -5.84 -14.09 -14.73
C PRO A 494 -7.21 -14.04 -15.42
N GLY A 495 -7.21 -13.87 -16.75
CA GLY A 495 -8.43 -13.91 -17.57
C GLY A 495 -9.38 -12.73 -17.35
N GLY A 496 -8.87 -11.55 -16.96
CA GLY A 496 -9.70 -10.37 -16.70
C GLY A 496 -10.42 -10.39 -15.35
N THR A 497 -9.96 -11.23 -14.41
CA THR A 497 -10.46 -11.23 -13.03
C THR A 497 -9.86 -10.07 -12.23
N ASP A 498 -10.59 -9.59 -11.23
CA ASP A 498 -10.05 -8.66 -10.23
C ASP A 498 -9.41 -9.44 -9.08
N GLN A 499 -8.09 -9.59 -9.09
CA GLN A 499 -7.41 -10.27 -7.99
C GLN A 499 -7.34 -9.33 -6.79
N TYR A 500 -7.85 -9.81 -5.64
CA TYR A 500 -7.81 -9.10 -4.36
C TYR A 500 -8.64 -7.81 -4.29
N GLY A 501 -9.42 -7.47 -5.32
CA GLY A 501 -10.25 -6.27 -5.33
C GLY A 501 -9.48 -5.00 -5.69
N THR A 502 -8.32 -5.12 -6.37
CA THR A 502 -7.46 -3.98 -6.73
C THR A 502 -8.15 -3.04 -7.72
N LEU A 503 -9.05 -3.51 -8.59
CA LEU A 503 -9.80 -2.64 -9.50
C LEU A 503 -11.12 -2.16 -8.91
N THR A 504 -11.91 -3.10 -8.39
CA THR A 504 -13.31 -2.85 -8.01
C THR A 504 -13.46 -2.26 -6.62
N ARG A 505 -12.45 -2.40 -5.76
CA ARG A 505 -12.45 -1.88 -4.38
C ARG A 505 -11.24 -1.00 -4.08
N MET A 506 -10.34 -0.82 -5.05
CA MET A 506 -9.09 -0.06 -4.90
C MET A 506 -8.23 -0.59 -3.74
N ASN A 507 -8.27 -1.91 -3.54
CA ASN A 507 -7.51 -2.54 -2.48
C ASN A 507 -6.02 -2.55 -2.82
N ASP A 508 -5.19 -2.47 -1.78
CA ASP A 508 -3.81 -2.96 -1.81
C ASP A 508 -2.86 -2.24 -2.78
N HIS A 509 -3.19 -1.04 -3.27
CA HIS A 509 -2.32 -0.29 -4.18
C HIS A 509 -0.92 -0.06 -3.58
N HIS A 510 -0.84 0.36 -2.32
CA HIS A 510 0.43 0.48 -1.59
C HIS A 510 1.22 -0.84 -1.51
N PHE A 511 0.58 -2.00 -1.31
CA PHE A 511 1.27 -3.29 -1.34
C PHE A 511 1.82 -3.61 -2.73
N HIS A 512 1.02 -3.40 -3.78
CA HIS A 512 1.40 -3.76 -5.14
C HIS A 512 2.49 -2.82 -5.68
N TYR A 513 2.29 -1.50 -5.53
CA TYR A 513 3.11 -0.47 -6.17
C TYR A 513 4.43 -0.26 -5.43
N ALA A 514 4.49 -0.57 -4.13
CA ALA A 514 5.73 -0.57 -3.35
C ALA A 514 6.86 -1.33 -4.07
N TYR A 515 6.57 -2.52 -4.59
CA TYR A 515 7.57 -3.34 -5.28
C TYR A 515 8.03 -2.75 -6.62
N PHE A 516 7.16 -2.05 -7.34
CA PHE A 516 7.52 -1.35 -8.57
C PHE A 516 8.45 -0.17 -8.25
N ILE A 517 8.10 0.61 -7.22
CA ILE A 517 8.87 1.77 -6.77
C ILE A 517 10.23 1.32 -6.22
N GLU A 518 10.29 0.26 -5.41
CA GLU A 518 11.52 -0.31 -4.87
C GLU A 518 12.47 -0.75 -6.00
N ALA A 519 11.95 -1.51 -6.97
CA ALA A 519 12.76 -1.97 -8.10
C ALA A 519 13.22 -0.81 -9.00
N ALA A 520 12.39 0.22 -9.17
CA ALA A 520 12.76 1.43 -9.89
C ALA A 520 13.87 2.22 -9.16
N ALA A 521 13.79 2.33 -7.83
CA ALA A 521 14.81 2.97 -7.02
C ALA A 521 16.16 2.24 -7.08
N THR A 522 16.13 0.90 -6.98
CA THR A 522 17.32 0.07 -7.22
C THR A 522 17.88 0.31 -8.63
N LEU A 523 17.06 0.25 -9.67
CA LEU A 523 17.53 0.47 -11.05
C LEU A 523 18.12 1.87 -11.25
N ALA A 524 17.47 2.92 -10.73
CA ALA A 524 17.90 4.31 -10.86
C ALA A 524 19.31 4.56 -10.31
N ARG A 525 19.73 3.81 -9.28
CA ARG A 525 21.08 3.88 -8.70
C ARG A 525 22.17 3.41 -9.67
N PHE A 526 21.83 2.50 -10.58
CA PHE A 526 22.73 1.95 -11.61
C PHE A 526 22.51 2.55 -13.00
N ASP A 527 21.33 3.10 -13.27
CA ASP A 527 20.93 3.68 -14.56
C ASP A 527 20.14 4.99 -14.35
N PRO A 528 20.80 6.10 -13.96
CA PRO A 528 20.15 7.39 -13.80
C PRO A 528 19.51 7.93 -15.09
N ALA A 529 20.02 7.50 -16.26
CA ALA A 529 19.45 7.88 -17.55
C ALA A 529 18.06 7.28 -17.78
N TRP A 530 17.86 6.01 -17.39
CA TRP A 530 16.52 5.40 -17.38
C TRP A 530 15.58 6.13 -16.41
N ALA A 531 16.06 6.50 -15.22
CA ALA A 531 15.26 7.25 -14.25
C ALA A 531 14.81 8.62 -14.80
N LYS A 532 15.65 9.31 -15.58
CA LYS A 532 15.25 10.54 -16.28
C LYS A 532 14.16 10.31 -17.34
N GLN A 533 14.13 9.15 -17.98
CA GLN A 533 13.15 8.82 -19.03
C GLN A 533 11.80 8.35 -18.48
N TYR A 534 11.80 7.60 -17.37
CA TYR A 534 10.61 6.91 -16.85
C TYR A 534 10.22 7.30 -15.43
N GLY A 535 11.02 8.14 -14.74
CA GLY A 535 10.81 8.48 -13.34
C GLY A 535 9.48 9.17 -13.05
N ALA A 536 8.91 9.91 -14.00
CA ALA A 536 7.59 10.52 -13.84
C ALA A 536 6.46 9.48 -13.71
N MET A 537 6.61 8.28 -14.27
CA MET A 537 5.65 7.18 -14.01
C MET A 537 5.79 6.62 -12.60
N VAL A 538 7.01 6.54 -12.07
CA VAL A 538 7.24 6.13 -10.67
C VAL A 538 6.65 7.16 -9.70
N ASP A 539 6.84 8.45 -9.97
CA ASP A 539 6.20 9.52 -9.20
C ASP A 539 4.68 9.44 -9.27
N LEU A 540 4.11 9.07 -10.42
CA LEU A 540 2.66 8.91 -10.58
C LEU A 540 2.12 7.74 -9.73
N LEU A 541 2.86 6.63 -9.63
CA LEU A 541 2.52 5.54 -8.70
C LEU A 541 2.57 6.00 -7.24
N ILE A 542 3.60 6.77 -6.86
CA ILE A 542 3.75 7.33 -5.51
C ILE A 542 2.59 8.28 -5.20
N ARG A 543 2.23 9.16 -6.14
CA ARG A 543 1.11 10.08 -5.99
C ARG A 543 -0.21 9.34 -5.79
N ASP A 544 -0.43 8.22 -6.48
CA ASP A 544 -1.65 7.44 -6.28
C ASP A 544 -1.80 6.88 -4.86
N VAL A 545 -0.72 6.38 -4.25
CA VAL A 545 -0.81 5.71 -2.94
C VAL A 545 -0.53 6.63 -1.75
N ALA A 546 0.27 7.68 -1.97
CA ALA A 546 0.84 8.52 -0.93
C ALA A 546 1.23 9.92 -1.45
N SER A 547 0.36 10.62 -2.21
CA SER A 547 0.65 11.99 -2.64
C SER A 547 0.95 12.88 -1.44
N SER A 548 2.11 13.56 -1.48
CA SER A 548 2.52 14.55 -0.49
C SER A 548 1.98 15.95 -0.78
N ASP A 549 1.37 16.15 -1.94
CA ASP A 549 0.75 17.42 -2.34
C ASP A 549 -0.74 17.41 -2.01
N ARG A 550 -1.15 18.32 -1.12
CA ARG A 550 -2.55 18.49 -0.71
C ARG A 550 -3.42 19.07 -1.82
N ASN A 551 -2.80 19.68 -2.84
CA ASN A 551 -3.46 20.27 -3.99
C ASN A 551 -3.31 19.40 -5.26
N ASP A 552 -2.89 18.14 -5.11
CA ASP A 552 -2.83 17.21 -6.24
C ASP A 552 -4.23 17.10 -6.87
N SER A 553 -4.34 17.45 -8.15
CA SER A 553 -5.62 17.45 -8.84
C SER A 553 -6.07 16.05 -9.28
N MET A 554 -5.19 15.05 -9.19
CA MET A 554 -5.45 13.68 -9.64
C MET A 554 -5.71 12.71 -8.48
N PHE A 555 -5.03 12.88 -7.34
CA PHE A 555 -5.01 11.89 -6.27
C PHE A 555 -5.25 12.54 -4.91
N PRO A 556 -5.93 11.85 -3.97
CA PRO A 556 -6.10 12.35 -2.61
C PRO A 556 -4.75 12.35 -1.86
N TYR A 557 -4.63 13.28 -0.91
CA TYR A 557 -3.48 13.35 -0.02
C TYR A 557 -3.33 12.04 0.77
N LEU A 558 -2.14 11.45 0.74
CA LEU A 558 -1.79 10.25 1.50
C LEU A 558 -2.81 9.10 1.45
N ARG A 559 -3.42 8.81 0.28
CA ARG A 559 -4.55 7.87 0.12
C ARG A 559 -4.60 6.72 1.12
N THR A 560 -3.55 5.91 1.17
CA THR A 560 -3.57 4.65 1.94
C THR A 560 -3.25 4.82 3.42
N PHE A 561 -2.71 5.96 3.84
CA PHE A 561 -2.19 6.18 5.18
C PHE A 561 -3.19 6.96 6.05
N ASP A 562 -3.68 6.32 7.12
CA ASP A 562 -4.49 6.98 8.12
C ASP A 562 -3.59 7.79 9.06
N ILE A 563 -3.66 9.10 8.91
CA ILE A 563 -2.78 10.06 9.58
C ILE A 563 -2.87 9.95 11.10
N TYR A 564 -4.07 9.72 11.64
CA TYR A 564 -4.28 9.69 13.09
C TYR A 564 -4.13 8.28 13.67
N ALA A 565 -4.60 7.24 12.99
CA ALA A 565 -4.36 5.86 13.42
C ALA A 565 -2.87 5.46 13.31
N GLY A 566 -2.13 6.15 12.43
CA GLY A 566 -0.68 6.07 12.28
C GLY A 566 -0.21 4.89 11.43
N HIS A 567 -1.08 4.28 10.64
CA HIS A 567 -0.74 3.16 9.76
C HIS A 567 -1.64 3.15 8.54
N SER A 568 -1.28 2.34 7.53
CA SER A 568 -2.06 2.25 6.30
C SER A 568 -3.33 1.39 6.45
N TRP A 569 -4.31 1.58 5.55
CA TRP A 569 -5.48 0.72 5.38
C TRP A 569 -5.52 0.10 3.98
N ALA A 570 -5.86 -1.19 3.94
CA ALA A 570 -5.83 -1.99 2.73
C ALA A 570 -7.11 -1.89 1.90
N SER A 571 -8.27 -1.92 2.57
CA SER A 571 -9.58 -1.84 1.92
C SER A 571 -9.87 -0.42 1.44
N GLY A 572 -10.07 -0.23 0.14
CA GLY A 572 -10.34 1.10 -0.41
C GLY A 572 -11.76 1.60 -0.15
N ASP A 573 -12.74 0.70 -0.10
CA ASP A 573 -14.15 1.03 0.09
C ASP A 573 -14.63 1.06 1.55
N GLY A 574 -13.91 0.41 2.47
CA GLY A 574 -14.31 0.34 3.89
C GLY A 574 -15.62 -0.43 4.12
N GLY A 575 -15.98 -1.33 3.19
CA GLY A 575 -17.29 -1.98 3.12
C GLY A 575 -17.58 -3.07 4.16
N PHE A 576 -17.08 -2.96 5.40
CA PHE A 576 -17.28 -3.98 6.44
C PHE A 576 -17.87 -3.38 7.73
N SER A 577 -18.69 -4.16 8.44
CA SER A 577 -19.24 -3.80 9.75
C SER A 577 -18.20 -3.61 10.86
N THR A 578 -16.98 -4.09 10.63
CA THR A 578 -15.80 -3.96 11.50
C THR A 578 -14.89 -2.79 11.10
N GLY A 579 -15.29 -2.00 10.10
CA GLY A 579 -14.50 -0.93 9.50
C GLY A 579 -13.46 -1.44 8.49
N VAL A 580 -12.40 -0.67 8.30
CA VAL A 580 -11.28 -1.01 7.41
C VAL A 580 -10.30 -1.99 8.08
N ASN A 581 -9.41 -2.60 7.28
CA ASN A 581 -8.44 -3.58 7.75
C ASN A 581 -7.08 -3.43 7.07
N GLN A 582 -6.04 -3.94 7.73
CA GLN A 582 -4.70 -4.16 7.18
C GLN A 582 -4.18 -5.51 7.66
N GLU A 583 -3.83 -6.39 6.73
CA GLU A 583 -3.16 -7.67 7.02
C GLU A 583 -1.64 -7.48 7.04
N SER A 584 -1.07 -7.14 5.89
CA SER A 584 0.38 -7.09 5.64
C SER A 584 0.97 -5.71 5.93
N SER A 585 1.19 -5.40 7.21
CA SER A 585 1.83 -4.12 7.58
C SER A 585 3.27 -4.00 7.08
N ALA A 586 3.96 -5.12 6.85
CA ALA A 586 5.30 -5.12 6.29
C ALA A 586 5.34 -4.72 4.80
N GLU A 587 4.27 -4.94 4.04
CA GLU A 587 4.17 -4.43 2.66
C GLU A 587 3.89 -2.93 2.62
N ALA A 588 3.18 -2.37 3.61
CA ALA A 588 3.09 -0.91 3.79
C ALA A 588 4.45 -0.29 4.14
N MET A 589 5.21 -0.91 5.05
CA MET A 589 6.59 -0.52 5.33
C MET A 589 7.52 -0.64 4.11
N ASN A 590 7.23 -1.56 3.18
CA ASN A 590 7.94 -1.64 1.90
C ASN A 590 7.67 -0.42 1.01
N LEU A 591 6.45 0.14 1.01
CA LEU A 591 6.17 1.40 0.32
C LEU A 591 6.99 2.54 0.94
N ALA A 592 6.92 2.68 2.27
CA ALA A 592 7.60 3.75 2.99
C ALA A 592 9.11 3.75 2.71
N GLN A 593 9.78 2.60 2.80
CA GLN A 593 11.21 2.50 2.45
C GLN A 593 11.47 2.75 0.96
N ALA A 594 10.60 2.27 0.06
CA ALA A 594 10.77 2.48 -1.38
C ALA A 594 10.69 3.97 -1.74
N MET A 595 9.84 4.74 -1.06
CA MET A 595 9.79 6.20 -1.19
C MET A 595 11.07 6.88 -0.69
N VAL A 596 11.63 6.44 0.45
CA VAL A 596 12.93 6.94 0.93
C VAL A 596 14.03 6.67 -0.10
N LEU A 597 14.11 5.45 -0.63
CA LEU A 597 15.09 5.06 -1.64
C LEU A 597 14.91 5.86 -2.94
N TRP A 598 13.68 5.98 -3.45
CA TRP A 598 13.38 6.71 -4.69
C TRP A 598 13.66 8.20 -4.56
N GLY A 599 13.20 8.81 -3.46
CA GLY A 599 13.43 10.22 -3.18
C GLY A 599 14.92 10.53 -3.10
N GLU A 600 15.70 9.71 -2.39
CA GLU A 600 17.13 9.94 -2.22
C GLU A 600 17.92 9.72 -3.51
N VAL A 601 17.66 8.64 -4.26
CA VAL A 601 18.39 8.37 -5.52
C VAL A 601 18.04 9.38 -6.62
N THR A 602 16.83 9.96 -6.60
CA THR A 602 16.38 10.94 -7.60
C THR A 602 16.49 12.40 -7.18
N GLY A 603 16.92 12.68 -5.95
CA GLY A 603 17.05 14.05 -5.44
C GLY A 603 15.71 14.71 -5.08
N LYS A 604 14.66 13.94 -4.82
CA LYS A 604 13.30 14.42 -4.52
C LYS A 604 13.03 14.40 -3.03
N GLN A 605 13.41 15.48 -2.36
CA GLN A 605 13.34 15.59 -0.91
C GLN A 605 11.92 15.40 -0.36
N SER A 606 10.89 15.98 -1.01
CA SER A 606 9.50 15.81 -0.55
C SER A 606 9.10 14.33 -0.49
N ILE A 607 9.41 13.54 -1.52
CA ILE A 607 9.06 12.10 -1.55
C ILE A 607 9.82 11.35 -0.45
N ARG A 608 11.11 11.66 -0.28
CA ARG A 608 11.92 11.04 0.76
C ARG A 608 11.37 11.34 2.15
N ASP A 609 11.11 12.61 2.45
CA ASP A 609 10.66 13.05 3.77
C ASP A 609 9.24 12.53 4.08
N THR A 610 8.35 12.45 3.08
CA THR A 610 7.08 11.73 3.21
C THR A 610 7.30 10.23 3.48
N GLY A 611 8.23 9.58 2.79
CA GLY A 611 8.60 8.19 3.07
C GLY A 611 9.07 7.97 4.51
N ILE A 612 9.85 8.91 5.07
CA ILE A 612 10.30 8.90 6.47
C ILE A 612 9.13 9.14 7.44
N TYR A 613 8.20 10.03 7.09
CA TYR A 613 6.96 10.26 7.83
C TYR A 613 6.14 8.97 7.97
N LEU A 614 5.87 8.31 6.84
CA LEU A 614 5.17 7.03 6.82
C LEU A 614 5.94 5.96 7.61
N TYR A 615 7.23 5.81 7.35
CA TYR A 615 8.06 4.75 7.95
C TYR A 615 8.08 4.81 9.48
N THR A 616 8.37 5.97 10.05
CA THR A 616 8.54 6.12 11.50
C THR A 616 7.21 6.03 12.25
N THR A 617 6.15 6.62 11.69
CA THR A 617 4.80 6.59 12.29
C THR A 617 4.21 5.18 12.20
N GLU A 618 4.32 4.53 11.05
CA GLU A 618 3.82 3.17 10.85
C GLU A 618 4.62 2.14 11.67
N ALA A 619 5.94 2.29 11.82
CA ALA A 619 6.73 1.46 12.73
C ALA A 619 6.26 1.58 14.20
N ALA A 620 5.90 2.80 14.65
CA ALA A 620 5.37 3.02 16.00
C ALA A 620 4.01 2.33 16.19
N ALA A 621 3.11 2.48 15.22
CA ALA A 621 1.80 1.81 15.22
C ALA A 621 1.93 0.29 15.15
N ILE A 622 2.75 -0.26 14.25
CA ILE A 622 2.98 -1.70 14.08
C ILE A 622 3.51 -2.33 15.37
N SER A 623 4.49 -1.68 16.01
CA SER A 623 5.04 -2.13 17.29
C SER A 623 3.94 -2.35 18.34
N ARG A 624 2.99 -1.41 18.44
CA ARG A 624 1.87 -1.46 19.39
C ARG A 624 0.78 -2.45 18.95
N TYR A 625 0.26 -2.32 17.73
CA TYR A 625 -1.01 -2.93 17.33
C TYR A 625 -0.89 -4.31 16.68
N TRP A 626 0.27 -4.64 16.12
CA TRP A 626 0.56 -5.97 15.58
C TRP A 626 1.42 -6.78 16.53
N PHE A 627 2.47 -6.17 17.09
CA PHE A 627 3.45 -6.88 17.92
C PHE A 627 3.25 -6.71 19.43
N ASN A 628 2.18 -6.02 19.86
CA ASN A 628 1.80 -5.84 21.26
C ASN A 628 2.99 -5.44 22.15
N SER A 629 3.79 -4.47 21.72
CA SER A 629 5.01 -4.06 22.45
C SER A 629 4.71 -3.40 23.79
N GLY A 630 3.54 -2.75 23.91
CA GLY A 630 3.06 -2.14 25.15
C GLY A 630 2.29 -3.09 26.08
N GLY A 631 1.95 -4.30 25.62
CA GLY A 631 1.12 -5.22 26.41
C GLY A 631 -0.35 -4.80 26.50
N ASP A 632 -0.83 -3.99 25.54
CA ASP A 632 -2.15 -3.36 25.54
C ASP A 632 -3.28 -4.30 25.08
N PHE A 633 -2.96 -5.46 24.49
CA PHE A 633 -3.99 -6.41 24.06
C PHE A 633 -4.80 -6.93 25.26
N PRO A 634 -6.13 -7.04 25.16
CA PRO A 634 -6.99 -7.38 26.29
C PRO A 634 -6.72 -8.82 26.78
N PRO A 635 -6.06 -8.98 27.95
CA PRO A 635 -5.71 -10.31 28.44
C PRO A 635 -6.98 -11.10 28.79
N GLY A 636 -6.95 -12.42 28.59
CA GLY A 636 -8.09 -13.32 28.85
C GLY A 636 -9.12 -13.41 27.71
N THR A 637 -9.20 -12.40 26.84
CA THR A 637 -9.99 -12.47 25.59
C THR A 637 -9.13 -12.87 24.39
N TYR A 638 -7.89 -12.42 24.37
CA TYR A 638 -6.92 -12.71 23.33
C TYR A 638 -5.64 -13.25 23.96
N SER A 639 -5.20 -14.44 23.54
CA SER A 639 -4.06 -15.14 24.18
C SER A 639 -2.73 -14.94 23.49
N LYS A 640 -2.72 -14.28 22.31
CA LYS A 640 -1.51 -14.03 21.53
C LYS A 640 -0.91 -12.67 21.90
N ASN A 641 0.40 -12.57 21.76
CA ASN A 641 1.15 -11.31 21.81
C ASN A 641 1.35 -10.70 20.41
N TYR A 642 0.63 -11.23 19.43
CA TYR A 642 0.76 -10.85 18.04
C TYR A 642 -0.59 -10.95 17.35
N ALA A 643 -0.91 -9.97 16.51
CA ALA A 643 -2.04 -10.00 15.60
C ALA A 643 -1.53 -10.08 14.15
N SER A 644 -2.12 -10.94 13.33
CA SER A 644 -1.80 -10.99 11.90
C SER A 644 -2.64 -10.01 11.08
N MET A 645 -3.79 -9.59 11.61
CA MET A 645 -4.66 -8.60 10.98
C MET A 645 -5.18 -7.61 12.02
N VAL A 646 -5.13 -6.33 11.70
CA VAL A 646 -5.76 -5.26 12.48
C VAL A 646 -6.94 -4.70 11.70
N TRP A 647 -8.04 -4.49 12.41
CA TRP A 647 -9.28 -3.91 11.92
C TRP A 647 -9.58 -2.64 12.70
N SER A 648 -10.40 -1.73 12.18
CA SER A 648 -10.79 -0.55 12.95
C SER A 648 -11.40 -0.94 14.31
N SER A 649 -12.24 -1.98 14.36
CA SER A 649 -12.86 -2.45 15.60
C SER A 649 -11.97 -3.27 16.55
N GLY A 650 -10.79 -3.74 16.13
CA GLY A 650 -10.04 -4.72 16.90
C GLY A 650 -8.89 -5.40 16.15
N ALA A 651 -8.55 -6.62 16.53
CA ALA A 651 -7.48 -7.38 15.88
C ALA A 651 -7.73 -8.89 15.92
N GLN A 652 -7.11 -9.63 15.00
CA GLN A 652 -7.25 -11.07 14.83
C GLN A 652 -5.94 -11.78 14.54
N TYR A 653 -5.91 -13.06 14.90
CA TYR A 653 -4.96 -14.03 14.36
C TYR A 653 -5.67 -14.84 13.27
N SER A 654 -5.63 -14.31 12.05
CA SER A 654 -6.33 -14.78 10.84
C SER A 654 -5.58 -14.40 9.57
N LEU A 655 -5.96 -15.02 8.44
CA LEU A 655 -5.42 -14.69 7.12
C LEU A 655 -6.53 -14.63 6.06
N TRP A 656 -6.34 -13.78 5.04
CA TRP A 656 -7.20 -13.73 3.85
C TRP A 656 -7.07 -14.97 2.95
N PHE A 657 -5.97 -15.71 3.05
CA PHE A 657 -5.67 -16.89 2.24
C PHE A 657 -5.50 -18.16 3.09
N PRO A 658 -5.73 -19.37 2.51
CA PRO A 658 -5.66 -20.64 3.23
C PRO A 658 -4.40 -20.83 4.07
N ASP A 659 -4.58 -21.32 5.30
CA ASP A 659 -3.50 -21.67 6.22
C ASP A 659 -2.53 -22.69 5.60
N LYS A 660 -1.22 -22.39 5.67
CA LYS A 660 -0.14 -23.28 5.23
C LYS A 660 0.83 -23.65 6.35
N GLY A 661 0.56 -23.23 7.58
CA GLY A 661 1.40 -23.39 8.76
C GLY A 661 1.45 -22.10 9.58
N ALA A 662 1.82 -22.24 10.86
CA ALA A 662 1.91 -21.12 11.80
C ALA A 662 2.81 -19.99 11.27
N GLU A 663 3.85 -20.32 10.50
CA GLU A 663 4.75 -19.35 9.86
C GLU A 663 4.02 -18.33 8.98
N THR A 664 2.87 -18.67 8.39
CA THR A 664 2.16 -17.75 7.48
C THR A 664 1.43 -16.65 8.23
N PHE A 665 0.93 -16.94 9.44
CA PHE A 665 0.29 -15.93 10.29
C PHE A 665 1.29 -14.90 10.78
N TYR A 666 2.51 -15.32 11.16
CA TYR A 666 3.57 -14.40 11.62
C TYR A 666 4.31 -13.75 10.45
N GLY A 667 4.68 -14.54 9.45
CA GLY A 667 5.52 -14.10 8.33
C GLY A 667 4.86 -13.05 7.43
N ILE A 668 3.53 -12.97 7.39
CA ILE A 668 2.83 -11.96 6.59
C ILE A 668 3.14 -10.52 7.03
N ASN A 669 3.41 -10.30 8.33
CA ASN A 669 3.85 -9.00 8.85
C ASN A 669 5.38 -8.89 8.96
N MET A 670 6.11 -9.74 8.25
CA MET A 670 7.57 -9.73 8.16
C MET A 670 8.07 -9.63 6.71
N LEU A 671 7.25 -10.05 5.75
CA LEU A 671 7.55 -10.06 4.33
C LEU A 671 7.07 -8.76 3.64
N PRO A 672 7.77 -8.27 2.62
CA PRO A 672 9.08 -8.72 2.17
C PRO A 672 10.17 -8.32 3.16
N VAL A 673 11.18 -9.19 3.32
CA VAL A 673 12.38 -8.83 4.07
C VAL A 673 13.26 -7.98 3.14
N THR A 674 13.55 -6.76 3.57
CA THR A 674 14.30 -5.75 2.83
C THR A 674 15.24 -5.01 3.78
N GLY A 675 16.15 -4.18 3.26
CA GLY A 675 16.92 -3.27 4.10
C GLY A 675 16.07 -2.24 4.87
N GLY A 676 14.78 -2.10 4.55
CA GLY A 676 13.79 -1.35 5.33
C GLY A 676 13.16 -2.14 6.48
N SER A 677 13.40 -3.45 6.60
CA SER A 677 12.74 -4.30 7.63
C SER A 677 13.39 -4.20 9.03
N LEU A 678 14.37 -3.31 9.23
CA LEU A 678 15.09 -3.17 10.50
C LEU A 678 14.21 -2.71 11.67
N TYR A 679 13.07 -2.06 11.40
CA TYR A 679 12.09 -1.65 12.43
C TYR A 679 11.60 -2.83 13.27
N LEU A 680 11.52 -4.03 12.70
CA LEU A 680 11.17 -5.26 13.41
C LEU A 680 12.18 -5.63 14.51
N GLY A 681 13.40 -5.09 14.44
CA GLY A 681 14.48 -5.28 15.40
C GLY A 681 14.67 -4.14 16.40
N TYR A 682 13.93 -3.02 16.29
CA TYR A 682 14.07 -1.88 17.20
C TYR A 682 13.82 -2.25 18.66
N ASN A 683 12.91 -3.21 18.90
CA ASN A 683 12.77 -3.85 20.20
C ASN A 683 13.14 -5.33 20.10
N ARG A 684 14.41 -5.62 20.42
CA ARG A 684 14.97 -6.98 20.40
C ARG A 684 14.20 -7.96 21.29
N GLN A 685 13.65 -7.50 22.42
CA GLN A 685 12.90 -8.36 23.34
C GLN A 685 11.54 -8.75 22.74
N VAL A 686 10.85 -7.81 22.09
CA VAL A 686 9.61 -8.09 21.35
C VAL A 686 9.88 -9.08 20.21
N ALA A 687 10.94 -8.87 19.43
CA ALA A 687 11.34 -9.81 18.38
C ALA A 687 11.59 -11.23 18.92
N ALA A 688 12.30 -11.35 20.05
CA ALA A 688 12.55 -12.63 20.71
C ALA A 688 11.25 -13.28 21.23
N ARG A 689 10.38 -12.49 21.86
CA ARG A 689 9.09 -12.96 22.40
C ARG A 689 8.18 -13.49 21.28
N THR A 690 8.01 -12.74 20.20
CA THR A 690 7.18 -13.15 19.05
C THR A 690 7.72 -14.41 18.40
N TRP A 691 9.05 -14.51 18.23
CA TRP A 691 9.67 -15.74 17.75
C TRP A 691 9.44 -16.95 18.67
N ASN A 692 9.54 -16.75 19.99
CA ASN A 692 9.30 -17.82 20.96
C ASN A 692 7.83 -18.27 20.96
N GLU A 693 6.88 -17.35 20.79
CA GLU A 693 5.46 -17.66 20.64
C GLU A 693 5.18 -18.48 19.38
N TYR A 694 5.84 -18.14 18.26
CA TYR A 694 5.83 -18.95 17.05
C TYR A 694 6.42 -20.34 17.29
N GLN A 695 7.61 -20.43 17.89
CA GLN A 695 8.28 -21.72 18.17
C GLN A 695 7.45 -22.64 19.07
N GLY A 696 6.66 -22.07 19.99
CA GLY A 696 5.72 -22.83 20.82
C GLY A 696 4.62 -23.53 20.02
N GLN A 697 4.32 -23.06 18.81
CA GLN A 697 3.35 -23.66 17.89
C GLN A 697 4.01 -24.55 16.85
N GLN A 698 5.21 -24.17 16.39
CA GLN A 698 5.93 -24.90 15.36
C GLN A 698 7.44 -24.76 15.52
N ALA A 699 8.13 -25.89 15.73
CA ALA A 699 9.57 -25.89 16.02
C ALA A 699 10.45 -25.33 14.87
N ASN A 700 10.07 -25.61 13.62
CA ASN A 700 10.72 -25.06 12.43
C ASN A 700 9.69 -24.78 11.33
N PRO A 701 9.90 -23.75 10.48
CA PRO A 701 9.04 -23.47 9.33
C PRO A 701 8.91 -24.69 8.41
N LYS A 702 7.72 -24.91 7.83
CA LYS A 702 7.50 -25.89 6.75
C LYS A 702 7.68 -25.22 5.39
N TYR A 703 7.27 -23.95 5.31
CA TYR A 703 7.42 -23.02 4.20
C TYR A 703 8.02 -21.71 4.74
N TRP A 704 8.41 -20.77 3.87
CA TRP A 704 8.89 -19.44 4.28
C TRP A 704 10.05 -19.45 5.30
N HIS A 705 11.02 -20.34 5.09
CA HIS A 705 12.22 -20.42 5.93
C HIS A 705 13.04 -19.12 5.83
N ASP A 706 13.08 -18.54 4.64
CA ASP A 706 13.67 -17.24 4.35
C ASP A 706 13.12 -16.14 5.24
N ILE A 707 11.80 -16.00 5.32
CA ILE A 707 11.15 -14.96 6.13
C ILE A 707 11.40 -15.22 7.62
N MET A 708 11.08 -16.43 8.09
CA MET A 708 11.11 -16.74 9.51
C MET A 708 12.53 -16.71 10.10
N TYR A 709 13.53 -17.20 9.37
CA TYR A 709 14.92 -17.13 9.84
C TYR A 709 15.51 -15.72 9.74
N SER A 710 15.08 -14.92 8.77
CA SER A 710 15.46 -13.50 8.70
C SER A 710 14.90 -12.72 9.90
N TYR A 711 13.67 -13.00 10.32
CA TYR A 711 13.10 -12.43 11.54
C TYR A 711 13.83 -12.90 12.80
N ARG A 712 14.13 -14.21 12.92
CA ARG A 712 14.93 -14.73 14.03
C ARG A 712 16.27 -14.01 14.14
N ALA A 713 16.90 -13.68 13.02
CA ALA A 713 18.19 -13.01 13.03
C ALA A 713 18.19 -11.63 13.70
N LEU A 714 17.04 -10.96 13.81
CA LEU A 714 16.92 -9.68 14.53
C LEU A 714 17.08 -9.83 16.06
N SER A 715 16.76 -11.00 16.61
CA SER A 715 16.91 -11.29 18.05
C SER A 715 18.10 -12.18 18.38
N ASP A 716 18.39 -13.16 17.52
CA ASP A 716 19.48 -14.13 17.68
C ASP A 716 19.96 -14.62 16.29
N PRO A 717 20.93 -13.91 15.69
CA PRO A 717 21.41 -14.22 14.35
C PRO A 717 22.30 -15.48 14.29
N ALA A 718 22.89 -15.91 15.41
CA ALA A 718 23.66 -17.14 15.46
C ALA A 718 22.75 -18.36 15.33
N ASP A 719 21.63 -18.38 16.06
CA ASP A 719 20.60 -19.42 15.94
C ASP A 719 19.96 -19.41 14.54
N ALA A 720 19.61 -18.24 14.01
CA ALA A 720 19.09 -18.12 12.64
C ALA A 720 20.03 -18.71 11.59
N LEU A 721 21.33 -18.39 11.66
CA LEU A 721 22.32 -18.89 10.73
C LEU A 721 22.50 -20.42 10.82
N SER A 722 22.47 -20.95 12.04
CA SER A 722 22.51 -22.40 12.28
C SER A 722 21.32 -23.10 11.65
N LYS A 723 20.09 -22.58 11.88
CA LYS A 723 18.84 -23.12 11.31
C LYS A 723 18.80 -23.02 9.80
N PHE A 724 19.25 -21.90 9.23
CA PHE A 724 19.42 -21.72 7.79
C PHE A 724 20.33 -22.81 7.21
N LYS A 725 21.55 -22.95 7.75
CA LYS A 725 22.56 -23.92 7.26
C LYS A 725 22.06 -25.35 7.37
N ALA A 726 21.34 -25.69 8.45
CA ALA A 726 20.74 -27.00 8.62
C ALA A 726 19.65 -27.28 7.58
N ALA A 727 18.73 -26.32 7.34
CA ALA A 727 17.66 -26.48 6.36
C ALA A 727 18.21 -26.55 4.91
N ASP A 728 19.18 -25.71 4.56
CA ASP A 728 19.83 -25.74 3.24
C ASP A 728 20.62 -27.04 3.02
N GLY A 729 21.43 -27.46 4.00
CA GLY A 729 22.20 -28.70 3.94
C GLY A 729 21.34 -29.95 3.77
N ASN A 730 20.13 -29.94 4.35
CA ASN A 730 19.14 -31.01 4.20
C ASN A 730 18.28 -30.89 2.93
N GLY A 731 18.41 -29.78 2.18
CA GLY A 731 17.61 -29.49 0.99
C GLY A 731 16.13 -29.26 1.29
N THR A 732 15.81 -28.78 2.50
CA THR A 732 14.45 -28.50 2.96
C THR A 732 14.15 -27.01 3.02
N PHE A 733 15.14 -26.14 2.83
CA PHE A 733 14.95 -24.69 2.81
C PHE A 733 13.97 -24.30 1.71
N GLY A 734 12.85 -23.69 2.11
CA GLY A 734 11.79 -23.23 1.22
C GLY A 734 11.64 -21.73 1.32
N GLU A 735 11.58 -21.07 0.17
CA GLU A 735 11.48 -19.61 0.04
C GLU A 735 10.02 -19.19 -0.18
N ASP A 736 9.69 -17.95 0.20
CA ASP A 736 8.61 -17.22 -0.42
C ASP A 736 8.92 -16.95 -1.91
N THR A 737 7.88 -16.76 -2.69
CA THR A 737 7.95 -16.35 -4.09
C THR A 737 8.71 -15.05 -4.37
N GLY A 738 8.72 -14.09 -3.44
CA GLY A 738 9.52 -12.86 -3.50
C GLY A 738 10.91 -13.01 -2.89
N GLY A 739 11.22 -14.15 -2.27
CA GLY A 739 12.49 -14.40 -1.57
C GLY A 739 13.57 -15.06 -2.43
N SER A 740 14.78 -15.14 -1.89
CA SER A 740 15.86 -15.94 -2.47
C SER A 740 16.88 -16.40 -1.41
N HIS A 741 17.49 -17.57 -1.59
CA HIS A 741 18.57 -18.08 -0.74
C HIS A 741 19.71 -17.06 -0.65
N ALA A 742 20.02 -16.36 -1.76
CA ALA A 742 21.07 -15.36 -1.81
C ALA A 742 20.77 -14.20 -0.86
N HIS A 743 19.57 -13.63 -0.95
CA HIS A 743 19.13 -12.56 -0.06
C HIS A 743 19.09 -13.03 1.41
N SER A 744 18.40 -14.14 1.71
CA SER A 744 18.27 -14.62 3.09
C SER A 744 19.60 -14.98 3.73
N PHE A 745 20.50 -15.61 2.98
CA PHE A 745 21.83 -15.93 3.49
C PHE A 745 22.63 -14.66 3.77
N ASN A 746 22.59 -13.68 2.87
CA ASN A 746 23.28 -12.40 3.06
C ASN A 746 22.73 -11.62 4.25
N TRP A 747 21.40 -11.53 4.38
CA TRP A 747 20.71 -10.92 5.53
C TRP A 747 21.14 -11.54 6.86
N ILE A 748 21.01 -12.87 6.98
CA ILE A 748 21.29 -13.59 8.24
C ILE A 748 22.78 -13.54 8.57
N ALA A 749 23.66 -13.72 7.58
CA ALA A 749 25.11 -13.65 7.79
C ALA A 749 25.56 -12.22 8.16
N GLY A 750 24.97 -11.20 7.53
CA GLY A 750 25.20 -9.79 7.82
C GLY A 750 24.83 -9.43 9.27
N LEU A 751 23.60 -9.75 9.70
CA LEU A 751 23.19 -9.57 11.10
C LEU A 751 24.03 -10.39 12.07
N ASN A 752 24.43 -11.62 11.69
CA ASN A 752 25.32 -12.41 12.53
C ASN A 752 26.69 -11.75 12.71
N ALA A 753 27.18 -11.02 11.72
CA ALA A 753 28.43 -10.27 11.82
C ALA A 753 28.26 -8.96 12.62
N LEU A 754 27.21 -8.19 12.32
CA LEU A 754 26.96 -6.84 12.84
C LEU A 754 26.28 -6.79 14.22
N GLY A 755 25.53 -7.83 14.58
CA GLY A 755 24.75 -7.88 15.82
C GLY A 755 23.34 -7.29 15.69
N ALA A 756 22.79 -6.84 16.82
CA ALA A 756 21.42 -6.34 16.89
C ALA A 756 21.33 -4.90 16.36
N VAL A 757 20.17 -4.49 15.88
CA VAL A 757 19.90 -3.07 15.54
C VAL A 757 20.08 -2.21 16.78
N ASP A 758 20.76 -1.09 16.65
CA ASP A 758 21.08 -0.18 17.75
C ASP A 758 20.26 1.10 17.64
N THR A 759 19.25 1.24 18.50
CA THR A 759 18.36 2.39 18.56
C THR A 759 18.86 3.50 19.48
N SER A 760 20.08 3.38 20.04
CA SER A 760 20.71 4.47 20.80
C SER A 760 21.40 5.50 19.91
N VAL A 761 21.50 5.24 18.61
CA VAL A 761 22.24 6.07 17.64
C VAL A 761 21.38 6.34 16.41
N VAL A 762 21.34 7.59 15.97
CA VAL A 762 20.76 8.05 14.69
C VAL A 762 21.85 8.56 13.76
N ALA A 763 21.56 8.68 12.47
CA ALA A 763 22.47 9.22 11.48
C ALA A 763 21.86 10.45 10.80
N ASN A 764 22.71 11.39 10.36
CA ASN A 764 22.26 12.56 9.60
C ASN A 764 21.94 12.27 8.11
N TYR A 765 21.79 10.99 7.76
CA TYR A 765 21.56 10.51 6.41
C TYR A 765 20.63 9.29 6.44
N PRO A 766 19.55 9.27 5.64
CA PRO A 766 18.47 8.30 5.77
C PRO A 766 18.84 6.87 5.37
N LEU A 767 19.89 6.70 4.55
CA LEU A 767 20.34 5.38 4.11
C LEU A 767 21.53 4.86 4.93
N ALA A 768 21.45 5.06 6.25
CA ALA A 768 22.46 4.63 7.21
C ALA A 768 21.82 4.03 8.45
N ALA A 769 22.44 2.98 9.00
CA ALA A 769 21.94 2.28 10.18
C ALA A 769 23.09 1.88 11.10
N THR A 770 22.79 1.77 12.39
CA THR A 770 23.74 1.34 13.42
C THR A 770 23.34 0.00 14.00
N PHE A 771 24.34 -0.85 14.25
CA PHE A 771 24.19 -2.14 14.90
C PHE A 771 25.14 -2.25 16.09
N THR A 772 24.86 -3.14 17.03
CA THR A 772 25.71 -3.38 18.20
C THR A 772 25.99 -4.86 18.42
N LYS A 773 27.26 -5.18 18.66
CA LYS A 773 27.71 -6.53 18.99
C LYS A 773 28.82 -6.48 20.03
N ASN A 774 28.62 -7.21 21.13
CA ASN A 774 29.58 -7.29 22.25
C ASN A 774 29.99 -5.90 22.78
N GLY A 775 29.05 -4.95 22.82
CA GLY A 775 29.29 -3.58 23.28
C GLY A 775 29.91 -2.63 22.24
N ASN A 776 30.24 -3.11 21.04
CA ASN A 776 30.80 -2.28 19.98
C ASN A 776 29.73 -1.89 18.94
N HIS A 777 29.72 -0.62 18.56
CA HIS A 777 28.91 -0.12 17.44
C HIS A 777 29.51 -0.54 16.09
N ASN A 778 28.63 -0.83 15.14
CA ASN A 778 28.93 -1.14 13.75
C ASN A 778 28.06 -0.24 12.87
N TYR A 779 28.69 0.52 11.98
CA TYR A 779 28.04 1.58 11.21
C TYR A 779 27.95 1.18 9.75
N VAL A 780 26.77 1.37 9.16
CA VAL A 780 26.50 1.04 7.75
C VAL A 780 25.95 2.28 7.05
N VAL A 781 26.51 2.62 5.90
CA VAL A 781 26.06 3.70 5.03
C VAL A 781 25.93 3.18 3.61
N THR A 782 24.80 3.40 2.95
CA THR A 782 24.65 3.20 1.50
C THR A 782 24.51 4.55 0.80
N ASN A 783 25.55 4.95 0.08
CA ASN A 783 25.52 6.19 -0.69
C ASN A 783 24.70 6.00 -1.98
N ALA A 784 23.55 6.68 -2.06
CA ALA A 784 22.69 6.67 -3.24
C ALA A 784 23.07 7.75 -4.26
N SER A 785 23.99 8.66 -3.92
CA SER A 785 24.40 9.78 -4.78
C SER A 785 25.61 9.45 -5.64
N SER A 786 25.81 10.25 -6.68
CA SER A 786 26.97 10.22 -7.57
C SER A 786 28.19 10.98 -7.03
N GLN A 787 28.13 11.47 -5.78
CA GLN A 787 29.23 12.15 -5.11
C GLN A 787 29.64 11.38 -3.84
N ALA A 788 30.87 11.55 -3.38
CA ALA A 788 31.24 11.00 -2.07
C ALA A 788 30.49 11.73 -0.97
N ILE A 789 30.00 10.99 0.04
CA ILE A 789 29.28 11.55 1.18
C ILE A 789 29.98 11.21 2.48
N THR A 790 29.77 12.05 3.49
CA THR A 790 30.23 11.81 4.86
C THR A 790 29.04 11.89 5.80
N VAL A 791 28.79 10.79 6.52
CA VAL A 791 27.63 10.61 7.41
C VAL A 791 28.11 10.69 8.85
N THR A 792 27.38 11.45 9.66
CA THR A 792 27.62 11.61 11.09
C THR A 792 26.57 10.81 11.86
N PHE A 793 27.05 10.04 12.83
CA PHE A 793 26.22 9.26 13.75
C PHE A 793 26.23 9.91 15.12
N THR A 794 25.04 10.05 15.70
CA THR A 794 24.81 10.80 16.95
C THR A 794 24.03 9.95 17.93
N ASN A 795 24.42 9.98 19.19
CA ASN A 795 23.69 9.31 20.26
C ASN A 795 22.37 10.06 20.56
N VAL A 796 21.25 9.32 20.58
CA VAL A 796 19.90 9.90 20.68
C VAL A 796 19.66 10.62 22.01
N SER A 797 20.19 10.11 23.13
CA SER A 797 19.91 10.68 24.45
C SER A 797 20.81 11.85 24.81
N THR A 798 22.05 11.87 24.30
CA THR A 798 23.06 12.88 24.66
C THR A 798 23.31 13.91 23.56
N GLY A 799 22.93 13.63 22.31
CA GLY A 799 23.26 14.49 21.16
C GLY A 799 24.75 14.44 20.76
N ALA A 800 25.57 13.59 21.39
CA ALA A 800 26.99 13.49 21.10
C ALA A 800 27.26 12.74 19.79
N VAL A 801 28.18 13.27 18.97
CA VAL A 801 28.69 12.58 17.78
C VAL A 801 29.52 11.36 18.22
N VAL A 802 29.13 10.17 17.77
CA VAL A 802 29.79 8.90 18.12
C VAL A 802 30.65 8.33 17.00
N ALA A 803 30.36 8.68 15.74
CA ALA A 803 31.17 8.27 14.60
C ALA A 803 30.91 9.13 13.36
N THR A 804 31.87 9.08 12.44
CA THR A 804 31.74 9.62 11.08
C THR A 804 32.19 8.57 10.07
N VAL A 805 31.39 8.33 9.03
CA VAL A 805 31.68 7.34 7.98
C VAL A 805 31.57 7.99 6.61
N THR A 806 32.65 7.93 5.83
CA THR A 806 32.67 8.38 4.44
C THR A 806 32.39 7.22 3.49
N ALA A 807 31.47 7.43 2.56
CA ALA A 807 31.12 6.46 1.52
C ALA A 807 31.33 7.07 0.12
N PRO A 808 32.15 6.46 -0.75
CA PRO A 808 32.28 6.88 -2.15
C PRO A 808 30.94 6.84 -2.91
N ALA A 809 30.89 7.57 -4.04
CA ALA A 809 29.73 7.64 -4.92
C ALA A 809 29.15 6.26 -5.25
N GLY A 810 27.85 6.08 -5.04
CA GLY A 810 27.11 4.86 -5.38
C GLY A 810 27.52 3.59 -4.62
N THR A 811 28.39 3.67 -3.61
CA THR A 811 28.90 2.52 -2.84
C THR A 811 28.28 2.43 -1.45
N SER A 812 28.45 1.27 -0.81
CA SER A 812 28.17 1.09 0.62
C SER A 812 29.48 1.05 1.41
N ALA A 813 29.47 1.67 2.60
CA ALA A 813 30.57 1.65 3.55
C ALA A 813 30.11 0.96 4.85
N THR A 814 30.88 0.00 5.34
CA THR A 814 30.57 -0.74 6.58
C THR A 814 31.77 -0.75 7.52
N SER A 815 31.63 -0.14 8.70
CA SER A 815 32.63 -0.19 9.77
C SER A 815 32.18 -1.18 10.84
N VAL A 816 33.10 -2.07 11.24
CA VAL A 816 32.85 -3.11 12.26
C VAL A 816 33.82 -2.93 13.41
N ALA A 817 33.30 -2.78 14.63
CA ALA A 817 34.07 -2.64 15.87
C ALA A 817 35.22 -1.61 15.78
N GLY A 818 34.92 -0.42 15.23
CA GLY A 818 35.87 0.68 15.07
C GLY A 818 36.92 0.49 13.96
N ALA A 819 36.87 -0.60 13.20
CA ALA A 819 37.76 -0.80 12.06
C ALA A 819 37.44 0.17 10.92
N ALA A 820 38.44 0.42 10.07
CA ALA A 820 38.28 1.21 8.85
C ALA A 820 37.11 0.68 8.00
N PRO A 821 36.25 1.55 7.43
CA PRO A 821 35.10 1.11 6.65
C PRO A 821 35.51 0.26 5.44
N LYS A 822 34.85 -0.88 5.28
CA LYS A 822 34.92 -1.68 4.05
C LYS A 822 33.96 -1.12 3.02
N ILE A 823 34.46 -0.86 1.81
CA ILE A 823 33.68 -0.32 0.70
C ILE A 823 33.22 -1.46 -0.22
N THR A 824 31.94 -1.45 -0.59
CA THR A 824 31.30 -2.48 -1.41
C THR A 824 30.34 -1.87 -2.43
N GLY A 825 30.03 -2.65 -3.46
CA GLY A 825 29.18 -2.20 -4.56
C GLY A 825 29.89 -1.32 -5.58
N ALA A 826 29.25 -1.12 -6.72
CA ALA A 826 29.81 -0.41 -7.86
C ALA A 826 28.73 0.33 -8.68
N ALA A 827 27.62 0.70 -8.04
CA ALA A 827 26.63 1.56 -8.67
C ALA A 827 27.23 2.94 -8.97
N THR A 828 26.70 3.61 -9.99
CA THR A 828 27.13 4.98 -10.35
C THR A 828 26.62 6.01 -9.35
N GLY A 829 25.54 5.69 -8.64
CA GLY A 829 24.79 6.65 -7.84
C GLY A 829 23.88 7.52 -8.71
N GLY A 830 22.85 8.08 -8.08
CA GLY A 830 21.90 9.02 -8.66
C GLY A 830 22.21 10.46 -8.28
N ALA A 831 21.16 11.29 -8.20
CA ALA A 831 21.29 12.70 -7.86
C ALA A 831 21.74 12.89 -6.40
N GLY A 832 21.13 12.14 -5.46
CA GLY A 832 21.33 12.34 -4.03
C GLY A 832 20.64 13.60 -3.51
N ILE A 833 20.55 13.71 -2.19
CA ILE A 833 20.15 14.94 -1.49
C ILE A 833 21.31 15.37 -0.59
N SER A 834 21.53 16.68 -0.46
CA SER A 834 22.61 17.23 0.35
C SER A 834 22.49 16.79 1.80
N ILE A 835 23.62 16.43 2.41
CA ILE A 835 23.71 16.12 3.83
C ILE A 835 24.07 17.41 4.59
N PRO A 836 23.33 17.79 5.64
CA PRO A 836 23.72 18.89 6.51
C PRO A 836 25.11 18.66 7.10
N ALA A 837 25.93 19.71 7.17
CA ALA A 837 27.20 19.64 7.87
C ALA A 837 26.98 19.19 9.32
N PRO A 838 27.91 18.43 9.93
CA PRO A 838 27.82 18.12 11.35
C PRO A 838 27.73 19.42 12.15
N PRO A 839 26.98 19.46 13.27
CA PRO A 839 27.01 20.58 14.18
C PRO A 839 28.46 20.86 14.58
N ILE A 840 28.97 22.04 14.24
CA ILE A 840 30.25 22.51 14.77
C ILE A 840 29.99 22.83 16.23
N ASP A 841 30.66 22.13 17.14
CA ASP A 841 30.74 22.53 18.55
C ASP A 841 31.19 24.00 18.55
N PRO A 842 30.43 24.95 19.14
CA PRO A 842 30.89 26.33 19.22
C PRO A 842 32.28 26.29 19.85
N SER A 843 33.29 26.68 19.07
CA SER A 843 34.64 26.76 19.58
C SER A 843 34.59 27.64 20.83
N ASP A 844 35.12 27.11 21.95
CA ASP A 844 35.34 27.87 23.18
C ASP A 844 35.88 29.25 22.76
N PRO A 845 35.20 30.36 23.08
CA PRO A 845 35.63 31.68 22.63
C PRO A 845 37.10 31.82 22.99
N THR A 846 37.95 32.04 21.98
CA THR A 846 39.36 32.32 22.19
C THR A 846 39.44 33.43 23.23
N ASP A 847 40.11 33.16 24.35
CA ASP A 847 40.37 34.12 25.43
C ASP A 847 40.74 35.46 24.78
N PRO A 848 39.94 36.53 24.97
CA PRO A 848 40.21 37.79 24.31
C PRO A 848 41.65 38.19 24.64
N GLY A 849 42.48 38.29 23.60
CA GLY A 849 43.87 38.75 23.76
C GLY A 849 43.88 40.02 24.60
N THR A 850 44.84 40.08 25.54
CA THR A 850 45.04 41.21 26.46
C THR A 850 44.82 42.53 25.72
N PRO A 851 43.90 43.40 26.17
CA PRO A 851 43.60 44.65 25.49
C PRO A 851 44.89 45.47 25.36
N THR A 852 45.17 45.93 24.15
CA THR A 852 46.10 47.04 23.97
C THR A 852 45.39 48.31 24.41
N ASP A 853 46.09 49.15 25.17
CA ASP A 853 45.59 50.40 25.73
C ASP A 853 44.99 51.27 24.59
N PRO A 854 43.74 51.73 24.70
CA PRO A 854 43.12 52.51 23.64
C PRO A 854 43.83 53.86 23.51
N THR A 855 44.20 54.21 22.29
CA THR A 855 44.63 55.57 21.95
C THR A 855 43.47 56.55 22.12
N ASP A 856 43.78 57.71 22.69
CA ASP A 856 42.87 58.83 23.00
C ASP A 856 41.93 59.14 21.80
N PRO A 857 40.61 59.28 22.02
CA PRO A 857 39.67 59.52 20.93
C PRO A 857 39.87 60.92 20.34
N THR A 858 39.91 61.00 19.01
CA THR A 858 39.80 62.26 18.29
C THR A 858 38.36 62.80 18.38
N ASP A 859 38.26 64.11 18.63
CA ASP A 859 37.02 64.88 18.77
C ASP A 859 36.04 64.61 17.60
N PRO A 860 34.73 64.41 17.86
CA PRO A 860 33.77 64.15 16.81
C PRO A 860 33.51 65.42 15.98
N THR A 861 33.48 65.26 14.65
CA THR A 861 33.01 66.30 13.74
C THR A 861 31.49 66.45 13.82
N ASP A 862 31.04 67.71 13.82
CA ASP A 862 29.65 68.15 13.90
C ASP A 862 28.76 67.47 12.83
N PRO A 863 27.52 67.04 13.16
CA PRO A 863 26.65 66.38 12.22
C PRO A 863 26.09 67.36 11.19
N THR A 864 26.07 66.95 9.92
CA THR A 864 25.37 67.67 8.85
C THR A 864 23.86 67.52 8.98
N ASP A 865 23.15 68.64 8.79
CA ASP A 865 21.69 68.79 8.84
C ASP A 865 20.97 67.80 7.88
N PRO A 866 19.83 67.21 8.28
CA PRO A 866 19.10 66.28 7.44
C PRO A 866 18.38 67.01 6.29
N THR A 867 18.43 66.43 5.09
CA THR A 867 17.67 66.89 3.93
C THR A 867 16.19 66.55 4.07
N ASP A 868 15.33 67.51 3.71
CA ASP A 868 13.87 67.43 3.72
C ASP A 868 13.33 66.27 2.86
N PRO A 869 12.25 65.57 3.29
CA PRO A 869 11.69 64.46 2.53
C PRO A 869 10.93 64.94 1.30
N THR A 870 11.08 64.22 0.19
CA THR A 870 10.32 64.42 -1.04
C THR A 870 8.87 63.95 -0.89
N ASP A 871 7.94 64.76 -1.39
CA ASP A 871 6.48 64.53 -1.42
C ASP A 871 6.11 63.22 -2.17
N PRO A 872 5.10 62.46 -1.73
CA PRO A 872 4.67 61.23 -2.39
C PRO A 872 3.91 61.53 -3.68
N THR A 873 4.14 60.72 -4.71
CA THR A 873 3.41 60.76 -5.99
C THR A 873 1.98 60.21 -5.86
N ASP A 874 1.04 60.91 -6.51
CA ASP A 874 -0.39 60.58 -6.60
C ASP A 874 -0.66 59.19 -7.23
N PRO A 875 -1.70 58.45 -6.80
CA PRO A 875 -2.04 57.15 -7.36
C PRO A 875 -2.73 57.27 -8.73
N THR A 876 -2.42 56.36 -9.64
CA THR A 876 -3.07 56.23 -10.95
C THR A 876 -4.48 55.65 -10.83
N ASP A 877 -5.43 56.24 -11.58
CA ASP A 877 -6.85 55.89 -11.70
C ASP A 877 -7.07 54.46 -12.27
N PRO A 878 -8.09 53.71 -11.82
CA PRO A 878 -8.38 52.37 -12.33
C PRO A 878 -9.12 52.42 -13.68
N THR A 879 -8.75 51.51 -14.58
CA THR A 879 -9.43 51.32 -15.87
C THR A 879 -10.80 50.65 -15.72
N ASP A 880 -11.79 51.21 -16.42
CA ASP A 880 -13.21 50.81 -16.49
C ASP A 880 -13.44 49.45 -17.21
N PRO A 881 -14.49 48.67 -16.88
CA PRO A 881 -14.74 47.35 -17.46
C PRO A 881 -15.55 47.43 -18.76
N THR A 882 -15.20 46.63 -19.76
CA THR A 882 -16.00 46.45 -20.98
C THR A 882 -17.14 45.43 -20.77
N ASP A 883 -18.38 45.89 -20.98
CA ASP A 883 -19.65 45.13 -20.99
C ASP A 883 -19.96 44.53 -22.40
N PRO A 884 -20.78 43.46 -22.53
CA PRO A 884 -20.94 42.67 -23.74
C PRO A 884 -22.24 42.95 -24.52
N GLY A 885 -22.21 42.70 -25.84
CA GLY A 885 -23.36 42.62 -26.74
C GLY A 885 -22.83 42.55 -28.19
N GLY A 886 -23.35 41.79 -29.16
CA GLY A 886 -24.68 41.24 -29.37
C GLY A 886 -25.08 41.54 -30.83
N ASP A 887 -25.08 40.49 -31.66
CA ASP A 887 -25.83 40.22 -32.91
C ASP A 887 -26.17 41.34 -33.94
N THR A 888 -25.95 41.07 -35.24
CA THR A 888 -26.96 41.20 -36.33
C THR A 888 -26.40 40.87 -37.73
N GLY A 889 -26.98 39.83 -38.38
CA GLY A 889 -27.60 39.92 -39.72
C GLY A 889 -26.76 39.94 -41.02
N GLY A 890 -26.65 38.78 -41.68
CA GLY A 890 -27.25 38.45 -42.99
C GLY A 890 -26.82 39.13 -44.32
N GLY A 891 -26.48 38.30 -45.34
CA GLY A 891 -27.19 38.34 -46.63
C GLY A 891 -26.43 38.59 -47.96
N THR A 892 -26.26 37.48 -48.73
CA THR A 892 -26.55 37.32 -50.19
C THR A 892 -25.53 37.59 -51.33
N THR A 893 -25.44 36.55 -52.19
CA THR A 893 -25.41 36.46 -53.69
C THR A 893 -24.10 36.25 -54.50
N ASP A 894 -24.16 35.14 -55.27
CA ASP A 894 -23.43 34.53 -56.43
C ASP A 894 -23.39 35.45 -57.70
N PRO A 895 -22.85 35.14 -58.94
CA PRO A 895 -22.35 33.85 -59.51
C PRO A 895 -21.20 33.84 -60.58
N GLY A 896 -20.76 32.62 -60.99
CA GLY A 896 -20.18 32.25 -62.33
C GLY A 896 -18.79 31.56 -62.32
N ASP A 897 -18.63 30.23 -62.53
CA ASP A 897 -18.65 29.35 -63.74
C ASP A 897 -17.34 29.29 -64.58
N THR A 898 -16.77 28.07 -64.77
CA THR A 898 -16.45 27.42 -66.08
C THR A 898 -15.64 26.10 -65.98
N GLY A 899 -16.23 24.99 -66.47
CA GLY A 899 -15.66 23.86 -67.28
C GLY A 899 -14.57 22.92 -66.71
N GLY A 900 -14.48 21.60 -66.99
CA GLY A 900 -15.20 20.67 -67.86
C GLY A 900 -14.29 19.51 -68.39
N GLY A 901 -14.74 18.24 -68.28
CA GLY A 901 -14.41 17.06 -69.14
C GLY A 901 -13.03 16.38 -69.03
N THR A 902 -12.77 15.07 -69.24
CA THR A 902 -13.47 13.77 -69.39
C THR A 902 -12.39 12.73 -69.81
N THR A 903 -12.47 11.47 -69.36
CA THR A 903 -12.43 10.21 -70.19
C THR A 903 -12.22 8.95 -69.33
N THR A 904 -13.21 8.05 -69.37
CA THR A 904 -13.15 6.60 -69.06
C THR A 904 -13.04 5.83 -70.39
N PRO A 905 -12.80 4.49 -70.49
CA PRO A 905 -13.84 3.49 -70.16
C PRO A 905 -13.42 2.01 -69.83
N GLY A 906 -14.34 1.32 -69.14
CA GLY A 906 -14.66 -0.12 -69.31
C GLY A 906 -14.15 -1.06 -68.21
N GLY A 907 -14.92 -1.97 -67.60
CA GLY A 907 -16.31 -2.45 -67.69
C GLY A 907 -16.51 -3.48 -66.54
N GLY A 908 -17.65 -3.54 -65.83
CA GLY A 908 -18.77 -4.49 -66.07
C GLY A 908 -18.37 -5.97 -65.88
N THR A 909 -19.01 -6.87 -65.12
CA THR A 909 -20.42 -7.05 -64.70
C THR A 909 -20.60 -8.27 -63.74
N THR A 910 -21.61 -8.19 -62.85
CA THR A 910 -22.60 -9.23 -62.39
C THR A 910 -22.24 -10.55 -61.66
N THR A 911 -22.90 -10.73 -60.51
CA THR A 911 -23.30 -11.93 -59.68
C THR A 911 -24.14 -12.98 -60.48
N PRO A 912 -24.64 -14.18 -59.98
CA PRO A 912 -24.67 -14.85 -58.64
C PRO A 912 -24.59 -16.43 -58.56
N GLY A 913 -24.52 -17.01 -57.34
CA GLY A 913 -25.29 -18.21 -56.91
C GLY A 913 -24.69 -19.64 -56.93
N ASP A 914 -24.83 -20.35 -55.78
CA ASP A 914 -24.79 -21.83 -55.47
C ASP A 914 -23.56 -22.67 -55.90
N GLY A 915 -23.15 -23.82 -55.35
CA GLY A 915 -23.65 -24.77 -54.35
C GLY A 915 -22.76 -26.04 -54.37
N THR A 916 -22.46 -26.61 -53.20
CA THR A 916 -22.07 -28.02 -52.91
C THR A 916 -20.68 -28.63 -53.25
N THR A 917 -20.06 -29.13 -52.17
CA THR A 917 -19.26 -30.38 -51.97
C THR A 917 -18.04 -30.72 -52.83
N THR A 918 -16.86 -30.81 -52.20
CA THR A 918 -16.11 -32.06 -51.92
C THR A 918 -14.69 -31.77 -51.38
N ASN A 919 -14.26 -32.54 -50.38
CA ASN A 919 -12.86 -32.79 -50.00
C ASN A 919 -12.36 -34.02 -50.82
N PRO A 920 -11.06 -34.42 -50.89
CA PRO A 920 -9.86 -33.94 -50.18
C PRO A 920 -8.53 -33.90 -51.00
N GLY A 921 -7.45 -33.35 -50.44
CA GLY A 921 -6.04 -33.60 -50.87
C GLY A 921 -5.10 -32.40 -50.65
N SER A 922 -4.24 -32.42 -49.63
CA SER A 922 -2.75 -32.47 -49.73
C SER A 922 -2.16 -31.47 -50.74
N ASP A 923 -1.30 -30.50 -50.40
CA ASP A 923 -0.12 -30.60 -49.55
C ASP A 923 0.45 -29.17 -49.25
N GLN A 924 1.39 -29.10 -48.30
CA GLN A 924 2.39 -28.02 -48.09
C GLN A 924 2.02 -26.71 -47.36
N GLY A 925 2.59 -26.58 -46.15
CA GLY A 925 2.73 -25.33 -45.41
C GLY A 925 3.70 -25.52 -44.24
N THR A 926 4.93 -25.04 -44.40
CA THR A 926 6.03 -25.11 -43.41
C THR A 926 6.02 -23.85 -42.55
N ILE A 927 6.13 -23.96 -41.22
CA ILE A 927 6.51 -22.82 -40.35
C ILE A 927 7.62 -23.27 -39.38
N THR A 928 8.69 -22.48 -39.32
CA THR A 928 9.90 -22.69 -38.52
C THR A 928 9.94 -21.70 -37.35
N ILE A 929 10.33 -22.15 -36.16
CA ILE A 929 10.78 -21.27 -35.06
C ILE A 929 12.15 -21.74 -34.58
N LYS A 930 13.15 -20.83 -34.66
CA LYS A 930 14.51 -20.98 -34.10
C LYS A 930 14.52 -20.47 -32.65
N VAL A 931 15.25 -21.16 -31.78
CA VAL A 931 15.65 -20.65 -30.45
C VAL A 931 17.19 -20.67 -30.38
N PRO A 932 17.86 -19.55 -30.06
CA PRO A 932 19.33 -19.49 -29.95
C PRO A 932 19.89 -20.34 -28.80
N ALA A 933 21.14 -20.77 -28.96
CA ALA A 933 21.81 -21.70 -28.05
C ALA A 933 22.48 -20.97 -26.87
N GLY A 934 22.07 -21.27 -25.63
CA GLY A 934 22.77 -20.79 -24.43
C GLY A 934 22.37 -21.45 -23.11
N GLN A 935 21.11 -21.82 -22.91
CA GLN A 935 20.65 -22.22 -21.57
C GLN A 935 20.79 -23.73 -21.23
N VAL A 936 20.92 -23.94 -19.91
CA VAL A 936 20.94 -25.17 -19.10
C VAL A 936 22.32 -25.67 -18.65
N LYS A 937 22.83 -25.08 -17.55
CA LYS A 937 23.65 -25.73 -16.50
C LYS A 937 22.72 -26.52 -15.54
N THR A 938 23.13 -27.69 -15.05
CA THR A 938 22.47 -28.37 -13.91
C THR A 938 23.46 -29.18 -13.06
N THR A 939 23.35 -29.05 -11.74
CA THR A 939 23.87 -30.02 -10.74
C THR A 939 22.69 -30.61 -9.93
N LYS A 940 22.97 -31.75 -9.26
CA LYS A 940 22.11 -32.80 -8.65
C LYS A 940 21.01 -32.25 -7.71
N THR A 941 19.84 -32.86 -7.46
CA THR A 941 19.48 -34.28 -7.27
C THR A 941 17.97 -34.48 -7.63
N ALA A 942 17.58 -35.68 -8.09
CA ALA A 942 16.21 -36.16 -8.39
C ALA A 942 15.19 -35.17 -9.04
N ARG A 943 15.39 -34.84 -10.33
CA ARG A 943 14.44 -34.00 -11.10
C ARG A 943 13.38 -34.85 -11.83
N SER A 944 12.09 -34.58 -11.58
CA SER A 944 11.00 -35.06 -12.44
C SER A 944 10.64 -33.95 -13.44
N VAL A 945 10.77 -34.20 -14.74
CA VAL A 945 10.50 -33.20 -15.79
C VAL A 945 9.24 -33.60 -16.56
N ARG A 946 8.22 -32.72 -16.62
CA ARG A 946 6.94 -32.93 -17.32
C ARG A 946 6.92 -32.14 -18.64
N LEU A 947 6.58 -32.77 -19.77
CA LEU A 947 6.46 -32.11 -21.08
C LEU A 947 4.98 -31.81 -21.41
N LYS A 948 4.61 -30.58 -21.78
CA LYS A 948 3.29 -30.24 -22.36
C LYS A 948 3.40 -30.10 -23.90
N LYS A 949 2.35 -30.49 -24.65
CA LYS A 949 2.16 -30.29 -26.12
C LYS A 949 3.23 -30.89 -27.08
N ALA A 950 3.73 -32.10 -26.84
CA ALA A 950 4.68 -32.75 -27.77
C ALA A 950 3.97 -33.43 -28.96
N LYS A 951 4.25 -33.01 -30.20
CA LYS A 951 3.73 -33.64 -31.44
C LYS A 951 4.53 -34.91 -31.76
N ILE A 952 3.87 -36.05 -31.95
CA ILE A 952 4.51 -37.30 -32.37
C ILE A 952 4.10 -37.60 -33.81
N VAL A 953 5.01 -37.40 -34.76
CA VAL A 953 4.82 -37.74 -36.18
C VAL A 953 5.86 -38.80 -36.56
N LYS A 954 5.46 -39.76 -37.41
CA LYS A 954 6.36 -40.82 -37.91
C LYS A 954 7.60 -40.18 -38.54
N GLY A 955 8.75 -40.29 -37.86
CA GLY A 955 10.05 -39.92 -38.42
C GLY A 955 10.72 -38.61 -37.97
N GLN A 956 10.16 -37.78 -37.08
CA GLN A 956 10.83 -36.51 -36.67
C GLN A 956 10.79 -36.19 -35.15
N ARG A 957 11.63 -35.21 -34.73
CA ARG A 957 12.49 -35.21 -33.53
C ARG A 957 11.97 -34.32 -32.38
N SER A 958 12.02 -34.76 -31.11
CA SER A 958 11.90 -33.86 -29.94
C SER A 958 13.26 -33.71 -29.22
N LYS A 959 13.71 -32.46 -28.99
CA LYS A 959 15.03 -32.11 -28.39
C LYS A 959 14.86 -31.46 -27.01
N ARG A 960 15.58 -31.94 -25.99
CA ARG A 960 15.77 -31.24 -24.68
C ARG A 960 17.13 -31.58 -24.05
N THR A 961 17.48 -30.95 -22.92
CA THR A 961 18.77 -31.03 -22.22
C THR A 961 18.61 -31.71 -20.87
N ILE A 962 19.49 -32.66 -20.52
CA ILE A 962 19.61 -33.24 -19.17
C ILE A 962 21.11 -33.45 -18.95
N ARG A 963 21.73 -32.91 -17.89
CA ARG A 963 23.14 -33.22 -17.53
C ARG A 963 23.15 -34.20 -16.35
N VAL A 964 23.74 -35.38 -16.52
CA VAL A 964 23.80 -36.41 -15.47
C VAL A 964 25.25 -36.81 -15.18
N LYS A 965 25.71 -36.65 -13.93
CA LYS A 965 27.12 -36.84 -13.53
C LYS A 965 27.47 -38.29 -13.09
N LYS A 966 26.52 -39.26 -13.04
CA LYS A 966 26.74 -40.69 -12.71
C LYS A 966 25.83 -41.61 -13.56
N ALA A 967 26.04 -42.93 -13.55
CA ALA A 967 25.14 -43.90 -14.19
C ALA A 967 23.71 -43.71 -13.69
N ALA A 968 22.72 -43.72 -14.59
CA ALA A 968 21.36 -43.30 -14.26
C ALA A 968 20.31 -44.18 -14.94
N ARG A 969 19.18 -44.36 -14.26
CA ARG A 969 17.98 -44.96 -14.85
C ARG A 969 16.96 -43.86 -15.10
N ILE A 970 16.63 -43.63 -16.36
CA ILE A 970 15.64 -42.63 -16.75
C ILE A 970 14.31 -43.35 -17.01
N LYS A 971 13.33 -43.13 -16.14
CA LYS A 971 11.95 -43.60 -16.34
C LYS A 971 11.21 -42.58 -17.18
N ILE A 972 10.62 -43.02 -18.27
CA ILE A 972 9.84 -42.23 -19.22
C ILE A 972 8.41 -42.76 -19.20
N VAL A 973 7.47 -41.86 -18.93
CA VAL A 973 6.03 -42.15 -18.85
C VAL A 973 5.30 -41.41 -19.96
N LEU A 974 4.47 -42.11 -20.72
CA LEU A 974 3.60 -41.59 -21.77
C LEU A 974 2.13 -41.90 -21.43
N ALA A 975 1.29 -40.89 -21.31
CA ALA A 975 -0.17 -41.05 -21.16
C ALA A 975 -0.87 -40.79 -22.52
N GLY A 976 -1.82 -41.65 -22.88
CA GLY A 976 -2.61 -41.54 -24.12
C GLY A 976 -4.10 -41.76 -23.85
N THR A 977 -4.95 -41.45 -24.84
CA THR A 977 -6.41 -41.69 -24.75
C THR A 977 -6.74 -43.17 -24.53
N ARG A 978 -7.79 -43.42 -23.76
CA ARG A 978 -8.32 -44.76 -23.45
C ARG A 978 -8.60 -45.53 -24.75
N GLY A 979 -8.10 -46.77 -24.84
CA GLY A 979 -8.33 -47.65 -26.00
C GLY A 979 -7.26 -47.64 -27.11
N VAL A 980 -6.30 -46.71 -27.10
CA VAL A 980 -5.24 -46.65 -28.12
C VAL A 980 -3.93 -47.28 -27.62
N PRO A 981 -3.48 -48.43 -28.17
CA PRO A 981 -2.24 -49.07 -27.71
C PRO A 981 -1.00 -48.29 -28.17
N LEU A 982 -0.31 -47.64 -27.22
CA LEU A 982 0.99 -46.99 -27.42
C LEU A 982 2.11 -48.04 -27.44
N THR A 983 2.59 -48.43 -28.63
CA THR A 983 3.70 -49.37 -28.80
C THR A 983 4.88 -48.70 -29.51
N GLY A 984 6.10 -48.98 -29.06
CA GLY A 984 7.29 -48.38 -29.67
C GLY A 984 8.59 -48.53 -28.87
N LYS A 985 9.66 -47.95 -29.42
CA LYS A 985 10.99 -47.91 -28.80
C LYS A 985 11.37 -46.47 -28.44
N ILE A 986 11.97 -46.32 -27.26
CA ILE A 986 12.58 -45.07 -26.80
C ILE A 986 14.09 -45.17 -26.96
N GLN A 987 14.71 -44.12 -27.49
CA GLN A 987 16.17 -43.96 -27.55
C GLN A 987 16.57 -42.64 -26.88
N LEU A 988 17.68 -42.68 -26.15
CA LEU A 988 18.36 -41.52 -25.61
C LEU A 988 19.62 -41.26 -26.42
N LYS A 989 19.81 -40.03 -26.87
CA LYS A 989 20.99 -39.61 -27.64
C LYS A 989 21.67 -38.39 -27.04
N VAL A 990 22.99 -38.34 -27.17
CA VAL A 990 23.79 -37.12 -26.99
C VAL A 990 24.41 -36.80 -28.34
N GLY A 991 24.04 -35.66 -28.94
CA GLY A 991 24.34 -35.38 -30.34
C GLY A 991 23.74 -36.46 -31.27
N LYS A 992 24.57 -37.05 -32.15
CA LYS A 992 24.16 -38.16 -33.04
C LYS A 992 24.25 -39.55 -32.39
N LYS A 993 24.95 -39.71 -31.26
CA LYS A 993 25.26 -41.02 -30.64
C LYS A 993 24.15 -41.51 -29.69
N ILE A 994 23.79 -42.80 -29.77
CA ILE A 994 22.81 -43.45 -28.88
C ILE A 994 23.47 -43.90 -27.59
N ILE A 995 23.00 -43.36 -26.46
CA ILE A 995 23.54 -43.65 -25.12
C ILE A 995 22.65 -44.60 -24.30
N GLY A 996 21.39 -44.78 -24.68
CA GLY A 996 20.48 -45.74 -24.07
C GLY A 996 19.25 -46.01 -24.94
N LYS A 997 18.63 -47.20 -24.81
CA LYS A 997 17.38 -47.55 -25.49
C LYS A 997 16.51 -48.44 -24.60
N ALA A 998 15.19 -48.32 -24.71
CA ALA A 998 14.24 -49.22 -24.05
C ALA A 998 12.98 -49.39 -24.89
N LYS A 999 12.32 -50.54 -24.78
CA LYS A 999 10.97 -50.74 -25.33
C LYS A 999 9.95 -50.15 -24.35
N LEU A 1000 8.87 -49.58 -24.88
CA LEU A 1000 7.71 -49.21 -24.07
C LEU A 1000 6.97 -50.47 -23.65
N LYS A 1001 6.65 -50.54 -22.36
CA LYS A 1001 5.80 -51.56 -21.76
C LYS A 1001 4.48 -50.92 -21.39
N ARG A 1002 3.37 -51.55 -21.79
CA ARG A 1002 2.02 -51.08 -21.48
C ARG A 1002 1.70 -51.32 -20.01
N SER A 1003 1.06 -50.35 -19.37
CA SER A 1003 0.42 -50.50 -18.07
C SER A 1003 -0.89 -49.69 -18.08
N LYS A 1004 -2.02 -50.38 -18.26
CA LYS A 1004 -3.35 -49.76 -18.35
C LYS A 1004 -3.42 -48.69 -19.46
N ASN A 1005 -3.70 -47.43 -19.12
CA ASN A 1005 -3.80 -46.28 -20.05
C ASN A 1005 -2.46 -45.53 -20.23
N VAL A 1006 -1.36 -46.09 -19.72
CA VAL A 1006 -0.03 -45.46 -19.68
C VAL A 1006 1.00 -46.42 -20.26
N ALA A 1007 1.94 -45.91 -21.04
CA ALA A 1007 3.09 -46.67 -21.51
C ALA A 1007 4.37 -46.16 -20.83
N ILE A 1008 5.15 -47.09 -20.29
CA ILE A 1008 6.34 -46.77 -19.50
C ILE A 1008 7.57 -47.42 -20.14
N ALA A 1009 8.66 -46.65 -20.26
CA ALA A 1009 9.96 -47.15 -20.64
C ALA A 1009 11.01 -46.70 -19.62
N THR A 1010 11.79 -47.64 -19.10
CA THR A 1010 12.94 -47.31 -18.26
C THR A 1010 14.22 -47.52 -19.07
N VAL A 1011 14.94 -46.44 -19.34
CA VAL A 1011 16.18 -46.46 -20.10
C VAL A 1011 17.36 -46.39 -19.15
N SER A 1012 18.18 -47.44 -19.12
CA SER A 1012 19.43 -47.47 -18.36
C SER A 1012 20.57 -46.87 -19.18
N ILE A 1013 21.30 -45.91 -18.60
CA ILE A 1013 22.51 -45.35 -19.19
C ILE A 1013 23.72 -45.96 -18.48
N LYS A 1014 24.51 -46.76 -19.21
CA LYS A 1014 25.74 -47.38 -18.68
C LYS A 1014 26.82 -46.31 -18.47
N LYS A 1015 27.62 -46.43 -17.39
CA LYS A 1015 28.72 -45.51 -17.01
C LYS A 1015 29.64 -45.16 -18.20
N ALA A 1016 30.06 -46.16 -18.99
CA ALA A 1016 30.92 -45.98 -20.16
C ALA A 1016 30.30 -45.15 -21.31
N LYS A 1017 28.97 -45.06 -21.39
CA LYS A 1017 28.24 -44.24 -22.37
C LYS A 1017 27.83 -42.88 -21.82
N ASN A 1018 28.07 -42.62 -20.53
CA ASN A 1018 27.80 -41.33 -19.87
C ASN A 1018 28.97 -40.32 -20.00
N LYS A 1019 30.05 -40.70 -20.72
CA LYS A 1019 31.20 -39.83 -21.01
C LYS A 1019 30.92 -38.74 -22.04
N TYR A 1020 29.84 -38.88 -22.81
CA TYR A 1020 29.42 -37.90 -23.80
C TYR A 1020 28.68 -36.76 -23.07
N ARG A 1021 29.40 -35.68 -22.75
CA ARG A 1021 28.84 -34.46 -22.12
C ARG A 1021 27.95 -33.72 -23.14
N GLY A 1022 26.71 -33.36 -22.79
CA GLY A 1022 25.82 -32.59 -23.69
C GLY A 1022 24.30 -32.78 -23.45
N LYS A 1023 23.48 -32.14 -24.29
CA LYS A 1023 22.00 -32.16 -24.23
C LYS A 1023 21.45 -33.55 -24.63
N ILE A 1024 20.60 -34.17 -23.79
CA ILE A 1024 20.00 -35.51 -24.03
C ILE A 1024 18.68 -35.41 -24.79
N THR A 1025 18.67 -35.90 -26.04
CA THR A 1025 17.48 -35.98 -26.89
C THR A 1025 16.75 -37.31 -26.68
N VAL A 1026 15.45 -37.27 -26.39
CA VAL A 1026 14.58 -38.46 -26.34
C VAL A 1026 13.94 -38.67 -27.71
N ARG A 1027 14.13 -39.85 -28.31
CA ARG A 1027 13.44 -40.23 -29.54
C ARG A 1027 12.44 -41.33 -29.26
N PHE A 1028 11.22 -41.15 -29.74
CA PHE A 1028 10.19 -42.17 -29.78
C PHE A 1028 9.98 -42.62 -31.22
N ALA A 1029 10.00 -43.94 -31.44
CA ALA A 1029 9.63 -44.56 -32.70
C ALA A 1029 8.42 -45.47 -32.43
N GLY A 1030 7.22 -44.97 -32.76
CA GLY A 1030 5.98 -45.73 -32.74
C GLY A 1030 5.73 -46.42 -34.07
N SER A 1031 4.98 -47.53 -34.05
CA SER A 1031 4.56 -48.27 -35.25
C SER A 1031 3.34 -47.66 -35.96
N LYS A 1032 2.61 -46.73 -35.31
CA LYS A 1032 1.43 -46.02 -35.83
C LYS A 1032 1.58 -44.49 -35.63
N ALA A 1033 0.97 -43.69 -36.51
CA ALA A 1033 0.89 -42.23 -36.35
C ALA A 1033 -0.26 -41.89 -35.39
N TYR A 1034 -0.06 -40.95 -34.45
CA TYR A 1034 -1.07 -40.57 -33.45
C TYR A 1034 -1.35 -39.07 -33.55
N ALA A 1035 -2.62 -38.67 -33.68
CA ALA A 1035 -3.03 -37.26 -33.78
C ALA A 1035 -2.80 -36.52 -32.44
N PRO A 1036 -2.51 -35.21 -32.44
CA PRO A 1036 -2.22 -34.43 -31.22
C PRO A 1036 -3.31 -34.53 -30.13
N ALA A 1037 -4.57 -34.67 -30.53
CA ALA A 1037 -5.72 -34.80 -29.62
C ALA A 1037 -5.79 -36.16 -28.88
N SER A 1038 -5.04 -37.18 -29.33
CA SER A 1038 -5.02 -38.53 -28.73
C SER A 1038 -3.96 -38.72 -27.61
N LEU A 1039 -3.24 -37.64 -27.26
CA LEU A 1039 -2.19 -37.64 -26.25
C LEU A 1039 -2.55 -36.66 -25.13
N ALA A 1040 -3.44 -37.09 -24.23
CA ALA A 1040 -3.70 -36.36 -23.01
C ALA A 1040 -2.49 -36.52 -22.05
N THR A 1041 -1.71 -35.45 -21.91
CA THR A 1041 -0.79 -35.19 -20.79
C THR A 1041 0.52 -35.99 -20.70
N GLY A 1042 1.46 -35.63 -21.59
CA GLY A 1042 2.85 -35.34 -21.21
C GLY A 1042 3.85 -36.46 -20.95
N LEU A 1043 5.10 -36.23 -21.39
CA LEU A 1043 6.26 -37.09 -21.12
C LEU A 1043 6.83 -36.73 -19.74
N ARG A 1044 6.94 -37.70 -18.83
CA ARG A 1044 7.64 -37.50 -17.54
C ARG A 1044 8.97 -38.26 -17.53
N ALA A 1045 10.09 -37.55 -17.42
CA ALA A 1045 11.41 -38.15 -17.26
C ALA A 1045 11.85 -38.04 -15.79
N VAL A 1046 12.16 -39.18 -15.16
CA VAL A 1046 12.64 -39.25 -13.78
C VAL A 1046 13.99 -39.95 -13.77
N ALA A 1047 15.04 -39.27 -13.33
CA ALA A 1047 16.34 -39.88 -13.08
C ALA A 1047 16.33 -40.48 -11.67
N LYS A 1048 16.40 -41.81 -11.57
CA LYS A 1048 16.74 -42.52 -10.33
C LYS A 1048 18.24 -42.78 -10.30
#